data_AF-A0A9Q1G2J9-F1
#
_entry.id   AF-A0A9Q1G2J9-F1
#
_cell.length_a   1.000
_cell.length_b   1.000
_cell.length_c   1.000
_cell.angle_alpha   90.00
_cell.angle_beta   90.00
_cell.angle_gamma   90.00
#
_symmetry.space_group_name_H-M   'P 1'
#
loop_
_entity.id
_entity.type
_entity.pdbx_description
1 polymer ?
#
loop_
_entity_poly.entity_id
_entity_poly.type
_entity_poly.pdbx_seq_one_letter_code
_entity_poly.pdbx_strand_id
1 'polypeptide(L)'
;MPAVHKLLLEDALQDSPQTRSLLSVYEEDAGNLTDYTNHLLQSMQRVYGAQNEMALATEQLSKQLLEYEKQNFTLGRGDEEVISTLQQFAKSVEELNSLHTELAAQMANRMVFPMIQFREKDLTEISTLKEIFGIASDEHEASMVKYSRLPKKRENEKLKAEVVTEVAYTRRKQHQASMQYYCALNALQYRKRVAMLEPMLGYTQAQMNFFKKGMDLVSKKMDSFLTSVSSMSQSIQAQLDSEAEAMRLSQRELLSVEDTVYMPDRDRDRDPGNRTLIQKAGYLNIRNKTGLVSTAWDRLYFFTQGGNLMCQPRGAVAGGMVLDLDNSSVMAVECEDRRYCFQITSPSGKTSIILQAESKKEYEEWICTLNNISRQIYLTDNPEAVAIRLNQTAIQAVTPITSFEKRLEGSPHPDRAKPGAELPSAETPPKPPSNPQPEDLIAPGTPIQFDIMLPASEFLDQNRAGGRRTNPFGETDEDCSPDTDDRLLQQVFAVRFLGSMAVRAGGTQEVIYEAMRQVLAARAIHNIFRTNESHLMVSSTCLRLIDPQTQVTRITFQLRDVRQFAAHQENGRLMGFVVEGRDWGDGEEEGDPSFSAFVFESNTEGEKICYTISLGKEITEAKKDPVALAQLMKSMPLTNDGKFLLLDNEAGGAENGAGHEELESEA
;
A
#
# COMPACT_ATOMS: atom_id res chain seq x y z
N MET A 1 21.82 -31.51 55.33
CA MET A 1 21.21 -30.21 55.71
C MET A 1 20.80 -30.32 57.16
N PRO A 2 21.23 -29.41 58.06
CA PRO A 2 20.76 -29.44 59.44
C PRO A 2 19.24 -29.26 59.47
N ALA A 3 18.58 -29.93 60.42
CA ALA A 3 17.13 -29.88 60.56
C ALA A 3 16.70 -28.43 60.80
N VAL A 4 15.80 -27.91 59.96
CA VAL A 4 15.13 -26.63 60.21
C VAL A 4 14.50 -26.72 61.60
N HIS A 5 14.86 -25.82 62.52
CA HIS A 5 14.24 -25.74 63.84
C HIS A 5 12.77 -25.39 63.68
N LYS A 6 11.92 -26.41 63.53
CA LYS A 6 10.49 -26.31 63.25
C LYS A 6 9.78 -25.60 64.41
N LEU A 7 8.80 -24.76 64.10
CA LEU A 7 7.85 -24.28 65.11
C LEU A 7 7.05 -25.46 65.64
N LEU A 8 7.20 -25.74 66.94
CA LEU A 8 6.51 -26.84 67.61
C LEU A 8 5.05 -26.44 67.88
N LEU A 9 4.13 -27.27 67.39
CA LEU A 9 2.69 -27.02 67.54
C LEU A 9 2.22 -27.27 68.97
N GLU A 10 2.85 -28.20 69.68
CA GLU A 10 2.57 -28.50 71.10
C GLU A 10 2.83 -27.31 72.03
N ASP A 11 3.75 -26.41 71.67
CA ASP A 11 4.09 -25.21 72.44
C ASP A 11 3.12 -24.05 72.18
N ALA A 12 2.24 -24.16 71.18
CA ALA A 12 1.39 -23.05 70.71
C ALA A 12 0.37 -22.58 71.76
N LEU A 13 -0.10 -23.48 72.63
CA LEU A 13 -1.02 -23.12 73.73
C LEU A 13 -0.28 -22.52 74.94
N GLN A 14 0.96 -22.98 75.18
CA GLN A 14 1.77 -22.47 76.29
C GLN A 14 2.21 -21.03 76.04
N ASP A 15 2.38 -20.66 74.77
CA ASP A 15 2.71 -19.30 74.32
C ASP A 15 3.91 -18.70 75.06
N SER A 16 4.95 -19.52 75.25
CA SER A 16 6.11 -19.13 76.04
C SER A 16 6.91 -18.00 75.35
N PRO A 17 7.61 -17.14 76.11
CA PRO A 17 8.52 -16.15 75.54
C PRO A 17 9.56 -16.76 74.60
N GLN A 18 10.01 -17.99 74.89
CA GLN A 18 10.93 -18.73 74.03
C GLN A 18 10.27 -19.10 72.69
N THR A 19 9.02 -19.59 72.70
CA THR A 19 8.25 -19.88 71.49
C THR A 19 8.03 -18.61 70.67
N ARG A 20 7.68 -17.49 71.31
CA ARG A 20 7.52 -16.18 70.67
C ARG A 20 8.81 -15.65 70.06
N SER A 21 9.96 -15.86 70.72
CA SER A 21 11.27 -15.50 70.18
C SER A 21 11.66 -16.33 68.96
N LEU A 22 11.30 -17.62 68.91
CA LEU A 22 11.51 -18.43 67.70
C LEU A 22 10.55 -18.01 66.58
N LEU A 23 9.29 -17.71 66.93
CA LEU A 23 8.31 -17.19 65.99
C LEU A 23 8.80 -15.89 65.33
N SER A 24 9.35 -14.95 66.10
CA SER A 24 9.85 -13.69 65.54
C SER A 24 10.97 -13.89 64.52
N VAL A 25 11.84 -14.90 64.72
CA VAL A 25 12.86 -15.26 63.73
C VAL A 25 12.22 -15.78 62.43
N TYR A 26 11.16 -16.57 62.52
CA TYR A 26 10.39 -17.02 61.36
C TYR A 26 9.70 -15.86 60.64
N GLU A 27 9.16 -14.89 61.39
CA GLU A 27 8.55 -13.69 60.81
C GLU A 27 9.57 -12.82 60.08
N GLU A 28 10.77 -12.67 60.63
CA GLU A 28 11.88 -11.94 60.00
C GLU A 28 12.34 -12.65 58.71
N ASP A 29 12.52 -13.98 58.73
CA ASP A 29 12.84 -14.77 57.52
C ASP A 29 11.75 -14.63 56.45
N ALA A 30 10.47 -14.63 56.84
CA ALA A 30 9.35 -14.44 55.91
C ALA A 30 9.32 -13.01 55.32
N GLY A 31 9.66 -11.99 56.11
CA GLY A 31 9.82 -10.61 55.63
C GLY A 31 10.95 -10.50 54.60
N ASN A 32 12.14 -10.99 54.95
CA ASN A 32 13.30 -11.00 54.05
C ASN A 32 13.03 -11.78 52.75
N LEU A 33 12.32 -12.91 52.85
CA LEU A 33 11.90 -13.69 51.68
C LEU A 33 10.93 -12.90 50.79
N THR A 34 9.98 -12.18 51.38
CA THR A 34 9.03 -11.33 50.63
C THR A 34 9.79 -10.27 49.85
N ASP A 35 10.72 -9.56 50.48
CA ASP A 35 11.52 -8.53 49.83
C ASP A 35 12.39 -9.12 48.71
N TYR A 36 13.05 -10.25 48.94
CA TYR A 36 13.84 -10.91 47.92
C TYR A 36 13.00 -11.33 46.71
N THR A 37 11.84 -11.95 46.93
CA THR A 37 10.95 -12.38 45.85
C THR A 37 10.36 -11.22 45.05
N ASN A 38 10.18 -10.04 45.66
CA ASN A 38 9.81 -8.82 44.94
C ASN A 38 10.86 -8.45 43.88
N HIS A 39 12.13 -8.40 44.28
CA HIS A 39 13.23 -8.06 43.38
C HIS A 39 13.46 -9.13 42.31
N LEU A 40 13.33 -10.41 42.69
CA LEU A 40 13.47 -11.52 41.75
C LEU A 40 12.35 -11.51 40.71
N LEU A 41 11.10 -11.29 41.11
CA LEU A 41 9.97 -11.18 40.20
C LEU A 41 10.15 -10.03 39.21
N GLN A 42 10.56 -8.84 39.68
CA GLN A 42 10.85 -7.70 38.79
C GLN A 42 11.93 -8.04 37.76
N SER A 43 12.97 -8.76 38.18
CA SER A 43 14.05 -9.21 37.28
C SER A 43 13.54 -10.21 36.24
N MET A 44 12.72 -11.18 36.65
CA MET A 44 12.08 -12.15 35.75
C MET A 44 11.12 -11.48 34.76
N GLN A 45 10.31 -10.52 35.22
CA GLN A 45 9.41 -9.74 34.37
C GLN A 45 10.19 -8.92 33.34
N ARG A 46 11.33 -8.33 33.71
CA ARG A 46 12.21 -7.62 32.77
C ARG A 46 12.78 -8.54 31.70
N VAL A 47 13.22 -9.75 32.07
CA VAL A 47 13.70 -10.76 31.11
C VAL A 47 12.58 -11.17 30.15
N TYR A 48 11.39 -11.47 30.67
CA TYR A 48 10.22 -11.78 29.86
C TYR A 48 9.84 -10.62 28.93
N GLY A 49 9.81 -9.39 29.43
CA GLY A 49 9.51 -8.20 28.63
C GLY A 49 10.48 -8.01 27.47
N ALA A 50 11.79 -8.15 27.72
CA ALA A 50 12.80 -8.08 26.66
C ALA A 50 12.61 -9.18 25.58
N GLN A 51 12.25 -10.39 26.00
CA GLN A 51 11.96 -11.49 25.07
C GLN A 51 10.70 -11.22 24.25
N ASN A 52 9.67 -10.62 24.84
CA ASN A 52 8.45 -10.22 24.15
C ASN A 52 8.71 -9.10 23.12
N GLU A 53 9.49 -8.09 23.49
CA GLU A 53 9.92 -7.03 22.56
C GLU A 53 10.73 -7.58 21.38
N MET A 54 11.59 -8.58 21.60
CA MET A 54 12.30 -9.25 20.51
C MET A 54 11.34 -9.94 19.52
N ALA A 55 10.26 -10.54 20.02
CA ALA A 55 9.23 -11.09 19.15
C ALA A 55 8.58 -9.97 18.31
N LEU A 56 8.13 -8.88 18.93
CA LEU A 56 7.52 -7.77 18.19
C LEU A 56 8.47 -7.15 17.15
N ALA A 57 9.74 -6.94 17.50
CA ALA A 57 10.74 -6.38 16.61
C ALA A 57 11.00 -7.28 15.39
N THR A 58 11.06 -8.60 15.58
CA THR A 58 11.24 -9.56 14.48
C THR A 58 10.00 -9.66 13.59
N GLU A 59 8.79 -9.56 14.15
CA GLU A 59 7.56 -9.47 13.38
C GLU A 59 7.55 -8.23 12.47
N GLN A 60 7.90 -7.07 13.03
CA GLN A 60 7.97 -5.81 12.29
C GLN A 60 9.02 -5.86 11.18
N LEU A 61 10.19 -6.44 11.45
CA LEU A 61 11.24 -6.61 10.44
C LEU A 61 10.75 -7.45 9.26
N SER A 62 10.09 -8.59 9.51
CA SER A 62 9.53 -9.43 8.44
C SER A 62 8.52 -8.65 7.59
N LYS A 63 7.60 -7.92 8.22
CA LYS A 63 6.63 -7.07 7.52
C LYS A 63 7.30 -6.01 6.64
N GLN A 64 8.33 -5.33 7.17
CA GLN A 64 9.04 -4.29 6.43
C GLN A 64 9.77 -4.84 5.20
N LEU A 65 10.30 -6.06 5.26
CA LEU A 65 10.95 -6.72 4.12
C LEU A 65 9.94 -7.00 2.99
N LEU A 66 8.73 -7.44 3.33
CA LEU A 66 7.65 -7.70 2.36
C LEU A 66 7.09 -6.41 1.75
N GLU A 67 7.15 -5.29 2.48
CA GLU A 67 6.65 -4.01 2.01
C GLU A 67 7.46 -3.45 0.83
N TYR A 68 8.70 -3.92 0.62
CA TYR A 68 9.55 -3.50 -0.50
C TYR A 68 8.92 -3.77 -1.87
N GLU A 69 8.24 -4.91 -2.03
CA GLU A 69 7.56 -5.28 -3.28
C GLU A 69 6.41 -4.34 -3.63
N LYS A 70 5.77 -3.74 -2.62
CA LYS A 70 4.65 -2.81 -2.79
C LYS A 70 5.09 -1.37 -3.08
N GLN A 71 6.40 -1.09 -3.00
CA GLN A 71 6.91 0.25 -3.29
C GLN A 71 6.88 0.52 -4.79
N ASN A 72 6.27 1.64 -5.17
CA ASN A 72 6.20 2.08 -6.56
C ASN A 72 7.48 2.84 -6.94
N PHE A 73 8.45 2.12 -7.51
CA PHE A 73 9.67 2.72 -8.05
C PHE A 73 9.41 3.30 -9.44
N THR A 74 9.63 4.61 -9.62
CA THR A 74 9.32 5.34 -10.87
C THR A 74 10.16 4.93 -12.08
N LEU A 75 11.25 4.19 -11.86
CA LEU A 75 12.19 3.77 -12.90
C LEU A 75 11.92 2.35 -13.43
N GLY A 76 10.93 1.63 -12.89
CA GLY A 76 10.55 0.28 -13.30
C GLY A 76 10.03 -0.57 -12.13
N ARG A 77 9.46 -1.75 -12.43
CA ARG A 77 9.19 -2.76 -11.38
C ARG A 77 10.51 -3.08 -10.67
N GLY A 78 10.46 -3.23 -9.34
CA GLY A 78 11.63 -3.60 -8.56
C GLY A 78 12.29 -4.87 -9.10
N ASP A 79 13.60 -5.00 -8.95
CA ASP A 79 14.34 -6.17 -9.38
C ASP A 79 13.76 -7.44 -8.74
N GLU A 80 13.21 -8.33 -9.57
CA GLU A 80 12.57 -9.59 -9.15
C GLU A 80 13.53 -10.48 -8.35
N GLU A 81 14.84 -10.45 -8.65
CA GLU A 81 15.84 -11.22 -7.89
C GLU A 81 16.00 -10.66 -6.46
N VAL A 82 15.95 -9.33 -6.32
CA VAL A 82 16.00 -8.65 -5.01
C VAL A 82 14.70 -8.89 -4.24
N ILE A 83 13.54 -8.77 -4.89
CA ILE A 83 12.23 -9.03 -4.27
C ILE A 83 12.16 -10.46 -3.74
N SER A 84 12.48 -11.45 -4.58
CA SER A 84 12.51 -12.87 -4.20
C SER A 84 13.46 -13.14 -3.03
N THR A 85 14.64 -12.50 -3.04
CA THR A 85 15.61 -12.60 -1.95
C THR A 85 15.07 -12.02 -0.64
N LEU A 86 14.42 -10.85 -0.68
CA LEU A 86 13.81 -10.22 0.48
C LEU A 86 12.63 -11.02 1.04
N GLN A 87 11.80 -11.62 0.18
CA GLN A 87 10.74 -12.54 0.59
C GLN A 87 11.30 -13.77 1.33
N GLN A 88 12.42 -14.33 0.85
CA GLN A 88 13.08 -15.46 1.51
C GLN A 88 13.69 -15.06 2.87
N PHE A 89 14.23 -13.84 3.00
CA PHE A 89 14.63 -13.29 4.30
C PHE A 89 13.43 -13.11 5.24
N ALA A 90 12.33 -12.53 4.75
CA ALA A 90 11.11 -12.31 5.54
C ALA A 90 10.57 -13.62 6.12
N LYS A 91 10.49 -14.67 5.30
CA LYS A 91 10.11 -16.02 5.75
C LYS A 91 11.03 -16.56 6.85
N SER A 92 12.35 -16.38 6.68
CA SER A 92 13.33 -16.83 7.68
C SER A 92 13.19 -16.07 9.01
N VAL A 93 12.92 -14.76 8.95
CA VAL A 93 12.67 -13.91 10.11
C VAL A 93 11.35 -14.29 10.79
N GLU A 94 10.32 -14.65 10.03
CA GLU A 94 9.02 -15.13 10.55
C GLU A 94 9.15 -16.48 11.28
N GLU A 95 9.93 -17.41 10.73
CA GLU A 95 10.24 -18.68 11.41
C GLU A 95 10.99 -18.43 12.73
N LEU A 96 11.92 -17.46 12.76
CA LEU A 96 12.62 -17.04 13.98
C LEU A 96 11.68 -16.35 14.98
N ASN A 97 10.78 -15.47 14.52
CA ASN A 97 9.76 -14.83 15.34
C ASN A 97 8.90 -15.85 16.08
N SER A 98 8.46 -16.91 15.38
CA SER A 98 7.66 -18.00 15.98
C SER A 98 8.38 -18.63 17.18
N LEU A 99 9.70 -18.85 17.07
CA LEU A 99 10.52 -19.35 18.18
C LEU A 99 10.62 -18.34 19.35
N HIS A 100 10.76 -17.03 19.05
CA HIS A 100 10.77 -16.00 20.10
C HIS A 100 9.44 -15.91 20.84
N THR A 101 8.33 -15.98 20.12
CA THR A 101 6.96 -15.97 20.65
C THR A 101 6.70 -17.20 21.53
N GLU A 102 7.10 -18.40 21.08
CA GLU A 102 7.01 -19.62 21.88
C GLU A 102 7.84 -19.51 23.18
N LEU A 103 9.07 -19.00 23.08
CA LEU A 103 9.94 -18.80 24.24
C LEU A 103 9.34 -17.77 25.22
N ALA A 104 8.79 -16.66 24.73
CA ALA A 104 8.12 -15.66 25.57
C ALA A 104 6.95 -16.28 26.34
N ALA A 105 6.11 -17.07 25.65
CA ALA A 105 4.99 -17.78 26.28
C ALA A 105 5.46 -18.79 27.34
N GLN A 106 6.56 -19.53 27.09
CA GLN A 106 7.13 -20.44 28.08
C GLN A 106 7.70 -19.68 29.30
N MET A 107 8.36 -18.55 29.10
CA MET A 107 8.84 -17.70 30.20
C MET A 107 7.69 -17.15 31.05
N ALA A 108 6.62 -16.66 30.42
CA ALA A 108 5.43 -16.19 31.13
C ALA A 108 4.83 -17.29 32.02
N ASN A 109 4.59 -18.47 31.44
CA ASN A 109 3.88 -19.56 32.10
C ASN A 109 4.73 -20.34 33.11
N ARG A 110 6.03 -20.55 32.83
CA ARG A 110 6.89 -21.44 33.63
C ARG A 110 7.88 -20.73 34.52
N MET A 111 8.08 -19.41 34.36
CA MET A 111 8.99 -18.62 35.20
C MET A 111 8.23 -17.53 35.95
N VAL A 112 7.53 -16.65 35.23
CA VAL A 112 6.88 -15.47 35.85
C VAL A 112 5.65 -15.87 36.65
N PHE A 113 4.73 -16.65 36.06
CA PHE A 113 3.47 -17.02 36.69
C PHE A 113 3.63 -17.78 38.02
N PRO A 114 4.49 -18.80 38.16
CA PRO A 114 4.67 -19.48 39.45
C PRO A 114 5.22 -18.55 40.55
N MET A 115 6.06 -17.57 40.19
CA MET A 115 6.58 -16.59 41.14
C MET A 115 5.49 -15.60 41.59
N ILE A 116 4.63 -15.15 40.67
CA ILE A 116 3.44 -14.34 41.00
C ILE A 116 2.54 -15.13 41.94
N GLN A 117 2.22 -16.39 41.60
CA GLN A 117 1.36 -17.24 42.41
C GLN A 117 1.92 -17.45 43.83
N PHE A 118 3.23 -17.69 43.97
CA PHE A 118 3.87 -17.82 45.28
C PHE A 118 3.70 -16.53 46.12
N ARG A 119 3.88 -15.36 45.52
CA ARG A 119 3.71 -14.08 46.23
C ARG A 119 2.25 -13.82 46.60
N GLU A 120 1.36 -13.88 45.62
CA GLU A 120 -0.04 -13.48 45.78
C GLU A 120 -0.83 -14.47 46.63
N LYS A 121 -0.47 -15.76 46.60
CA LYS A 121 -1.15 -16.80 47.39
C LYS A 121 -0.42 -17.11 48.69
N ASP A 122 0.83 -17.60 48.60
CA ASP A 122 1.50 -18.17 49.77
C ASP A 122 1.99 -17.08 50.73
N LEU A 123 2.59 -16.00 50.24
CA LEU A 123 3.05 -14.92 51.13
C LEU A 123 1.89 -14.07 51.67
N THR A 124 0.85 -13.83 50.87
CA THR A 124 -0.38 -13.17 51.34
C THR A 124 -1.08 -14.00 52.41
N GLU A 125 -1.14 -15.33 52.28
CA GLU A 125 -1.68 -16.24 53.31
C GLU A 125 -0.92 -16.06 54.64
N ILE A 126 0.42 -16.00 54.58
CA ILE A 126 1.27 -15.80 55.77
C ILE A 126 1.00 -14.45 56.42
N SER A 127 0.90 -13.38 55.63
CA SER A 127 0.59 -12.03 56.13
C SER A 127 -0.78 -11.98 56.80
N THR A 128 -1.79 -12.62 56.20
CA THR A 128 -3.16 -12.65 56.71
C THR A 128 -3.24 -13.44 58.02
N LEU A 129 -2.60 -14.61 58.09
CA LEU A 129 -2.56 -15.43 59.31
C LEU A 129 -1.80 -14.75 60.44
N LYS A 130 -0.75 -13.98 60.14
CA LYS A 130 -0.04 -13.14 61.11
C LYS A 130 -0.98 -12.12 61.75
N GLU A 131 -1.75 -11.41 60.95
CA GLU A 131 -2.70 -10.39 61.42
C GLU A 131 -3.81 -11.02 62.28
N ILE A 132 -4.40 -12.13 61.81
CA ILE A 132 -5.43 -12.87 62.57
C ILE A 132 -4.89 -13.34 63.92
N PHE A 133 -3.66 -13.86 63.95
CA PHE A 133 -3.02 -14.29 65.19
C PHE A 133 -2.73 -13.10 66.12
N GLY A 134 -2.24 -11.97 65.61
CA GLY A 134 -2.02 -10.75 66.37
C GLY A 134 -3.30 -10.26 67.05
N ILE A 135 -4.40 -10.13 66.29
CA ILE A 135 -5.71 -9.71 66.83
C ILE A 135 -6.20 -10.68 67.91
N ALA A 136 -6.11 -11.99 67.66
CA ALA A 136 -6.53 -12.99 68.64
C ALA A 136 -5.67 -12.99 69.91
N SER A 137 -4.38 -12.66 69.79
CA SER A 137 -3.45 -12.48 70.91
C SER A 137 -3.83 -11.27 71.77
N ASP A 138 -4.11 -10.12 71.14
CA ASP A 138 -4.48 -8.89 71.85
C ASP A 138 -5.84 -9.02 72.57
N GLU A 139 -6.82 -9.69 71.93
CA GLU A 139 -8.12 -10.00 72.55
C GLU A 139 -7.98 -10.90 73.78
N HIS A 140 -7.10 -11.91 73.72
CA HIS A 140 -6.82 -12.81 74.85
C HIS A 140 -6.10 -12.08 75.99
N GLU A 141 -5.13 -11.22 75.68
CA GLU A 141 -4.46 -10.40 76.69
C GLU A 141 -5.46 -9.47 77.40
N ALA A 142 -6.33 -8.81 76.64
CA ALA A 142 -7.38 -7.95 77.21
C ALA A 142 -8.35 -8.72 78.12
N SER A 143 -8.78 -9.93 77.74
CA SER A 143 -9.67 -10.75 78.58
C SER A 143 -8.97 -11.25 79.85
N MET A 144 -7.68 -11.60 79.77
CA MET A 144 -6.86 -11.98 80.91
C MET A 144 -6.66 -10.82 81.90
N VAL A 145 -6.50 -9.59 81.42
CA VAL A 145 -6.44 -8.39 82.27
C VAL A 145 -7.77 -8.17 83.00
N LYS A 146 -8.92 -8.34 82.32
CA LYS A 146 -10.25 -8.27 82.97
C LYS A 146 -10.39 -9.33 84.07
N TYR A 147 -10.03 -10.58 83.78
CA TYR A 147 -10.07 -11.68 84.74
C TYR A 147 -9.20 -11.43 85.96
N SER A 148 -7.98 -10.92 85.76
CA SER A 148 -7.03 -10.64 86.84
C SER A 148 -7.49 -9.53 87.80
N ARG A 149 -8.43 -8.68 87.38
CA ARG A 149 -9.00 -7.58 88.17
C ARG A 149 -10.24 -7.97 88.97
N LEU A 150 -10.68 -9.23 88.93
CA LEU A 150 -11.86 -9.67 89.68
C LEU A 150 -11.68 -9.48 91.21
N PRO A 151 -12.70 -8.94 91.91
CA PRO A 151 -12.58 -8.60 93.33
C PRO A 151 -12.61 -9.84 94.24
N LYS A 152 -11.54 -10.05 95.01
CA LYS A 152 -11.42 -11.19 95.96
C LYS A 152 -12.35 -11.12 97.18
N LYS A 153 -12.70 -9.91 97.65
CA LYS A 153 -13.48 -9.72 98.91
C LYS A 153 -15.01 -9.73 98.73
N ARG A 154 -15.49 -9.51 97.50
CA ARG A 154 -16.91 -9.48 97.14
C ARG A 154 -17.07 -10.23 95.83
N GLU A 155 -17.06 -11.56 95.90
CA GLU A 155 -17.22 -12.41 94.73
C GLU A 155 -18.66 -12.33 94.19
N ASN A 156 -18.78 -11.99 92.91
CA ASN A 156 -20.01 -12.13 92.14
C ASN A 156 -19.86 -13.34 91.22
N GLU A 157 -20.50 -14.45 91.58
CA GLU A 157 -20.40 -15.72 90.85
C GLU A 157 -20.83 -15.61 89.39
N LYS A 158 -21.86 -14.81 89.09
CA LYS A 158 -22.32 -14.60 87.71
C LYS A 158 -21.26 -13.88 86.88
N LEU A 159 -20.72 -12.77 87.39
CA LEU A 159 -19.66 -12.01 86.71
C LEU A 159 -18.38 -12.84 86.54
N LYS A 160 -18.02 -13.62 87.56
CA LYS A 160 -16.86 -14.52 87.50
C LYS A 160 -17.03 -15.57 86.42
N ALA A 161 -18.19 -16.22 86.35
CA ALA A 161 -18.49 -17.21 85.32
C ALA A 161 -18.42 -16.59 83.90
N GLU A 162 -19.02 -15.41 83.70
CA GLU A 162 -19.00 -14.70 82.41
C GLU A 162 -17.56 -14.40 81.94
N VAL A 163 -16.72 -13.85 82.82
CA VAL A 163 -15.32 -13.52 82.48
C VAL A 163 -14.48 -14.79 82.26
N VAL A 164 -14.71 -15.87 83.01
CA VAL A 164 -14.04 -17.16 82.77
C VAL A 164 -14.41 -17.73 81.39
N THR A 165 -15.68 -17.65 80.99
CA THR A 165 -16.13 -18.06 79.66
C THR A 165 -15.51 -17.19 78.57
N GLU A 166 -15.42 -15.87 78.76
CA GLU A 166 -14.75 -14.93 77.83
C GLU A 166 -13.26 -15.28 77.65
N VAL A 167 -12.54 -15.53 78.75
CA VAL A 167 -11.13 -15.96 78.70
C VAL A 167 -10.96 -17.30 77.99
N ALA A 168 -11.82 -18.28 78.30
CA ALA A 168 -11.76 -19.59 77.65
C ALA A 168 -12.00 -19.48 76.13
N TYR A 169 -12.94 -18.63 75.71
CA TYR A 169 -13.23 -18.37 74.31
C TYR A 169 -12.06 -17.70 73.59
N THR A 170 -11.56 -16.58 74.12
CA THR A 170 -10.44 -15.83 73.52
C THR A 170 -9.14 -16.64 73.52
N ARG A 171 -8.84 -17.42 74.56
CA ARG A 171 -7.70 -18.35 74.60
C ARG A 171 -7.82 -19.43 73.52
N ARG A 172 -9.03 -19.99 73.32
CA ARG A 172 -9.27 -20.97 72.25
C ARG A 172 -9.05 -20.35 70.87
N LYS A 173 -9.54 -19.13 70.65
CA LYS A 173 -9.35 -18.38 69.40
C LYS A 173 -7.87 -18.13 69.13
N GLN A 174 -7.11 -17.63 70.11
CA GLN A 174 -5.67 -17.43 70.02
C GLN A 174 -4.92 -18.73 69.69
N HIS A 175 -5.23 -19.82 70.40
CA HIS A 175 -4.60 -21.12 70.16
C HIS A 175 -4.89 -21.68 68.76
N GLN A 176 -6.13 -21.52 68.25
CA GLN A 176 -6.46 -21.94 66.88
C GLN A 176 -5.72 -21.09 65.84
N ALA A 177 -5.64 -19.78 66.04
CA ALA A 177 -4.92 -18.88 65.15
C ALA A 177 -3.40 -19.16 65.15
N SER A 178 -2.78 -19.38 66.32
CA SER A 178 -1.36 -19.73 66.41
C SER A 178 -1.04 -21.05 65.73
N MET A 179 -1.89 -22.07 65.90
CA MET A 179 -1.72 -23.37 65.23
C MET A 179 -1.76 -23.25 63.71
N GLN A 180 -2.69 -22.48 63.16
CA GLN A 180 -2.76 -22.24 61.72
C GLN A 180 -1.54 -21.47 61.22
N TYR A 181 -1.13 -20.43 61.96
CA TYR A 181 0.00 -19.61 61.58
C TYR A 181 1.33 -20.39 61.62
N TYR A 182 1.57 -21.16 62.69
CA TYR A 182 2.79 -21.96 62.83
C TYR A 182 2.85 -23.07 61.77
N CYS A 183 1.71 -23.70 61.45
CA CYS A 183 1.62 -24.65 60.34
C CYS A 183 2.00 -24.00 59.01
N ALA A 184 1.46 -22.81 58.72
CA ALA A 184 1.74 -22.09 57.47
C ALA A 184 3.20 -21.68 57.38
N LEU A 185 3.80 -21.12 58.44
CA LEU A 185 5.22 -20.77 58.49
C LEU A 185 6.14 -21.98 58.32
N ASN A 186 5.79 -23.12 58.93
CA ASN A 186 6.52 -24.37 58.71
C ASN A 186 6.40 -24.86 57.26
N ALA A 187 5.23 -24.77 56.65
CA ALA A 187 5.03 -25.12 55.24
C ALA A 187 5.80 -24.18 54.30
N LEU A 188 5.87 -22.88 54.63
CA LEU A 188 6.59 -21.87 53.88
C LEU A 188 8.08 -22.23 53.69
N GLN A 189 8.70 -22.87 54.69
CA GLN A 189 10.10 -23.32 54.60
C GLN A 189 10.34 -24.34 53.47
N TYR A 190 9.31 -25.10 53.08
CA TYR A 190 9.36 -25.99 51.92
C TYR A 190 8.90 -25.28 50.65
N ARG A 191 7.80 -24.51 50.70
CA ARG A 191 7.28 -23.77 49.55
C ARG A 191 8.32 -22.81 48.98
N LYS A 192 9.10 -22.11 49.83
CA LYS A 192 10.18 -21.21 49.37
C LYS A 192 11.22 -21.91 48.51
N ARG A 193 11.56 -23.18 48.82
CA ARG A 193 12.54 -23.95 48.04
C ARG A 193 12.00 -24.30 46.66
N VAL A 194 10.73 -24.71 46.58
CA VAL A 194 10.05 -25.01 45.31
C VAL A 194 9.94 -23.74 44.47
N ALA A 195 9.45 -22.65 45.08
CA ALA A 195 9.25 -21.37 44.41
C ALA A 195 10.54 -20.75 43.84
N MET A 196 11.71 -21.04 44.40
CA MET A 196 12.99 -20.57 43.84
C MET A 196 13.52 -21.47 42.72
N LEU A 197 13.23 -22.77 42.76
CA LEU A 197 13.81 -23.74 41.83
C LEU A 197 12.97 -23.96 40.58
N GLU A 198 11.64 -24.03 40.74
CA GLU A 198 10.72 -24.35 39.64
C GLU A 198 10.74 -23.30 38.51
N PRO A 199 10.69 -21.98 38.79
CA PRO A 199 10.85 -20.95 37.77
C PRO A 199 12.16 -21.06 36.98
N MET A 200 13.27 -21.36 37.67
CA MET A 200 14.58 -21.47 37.04
C MET A 200 14.70 -22.73 36.19
N LEU A 201 14.11 -23.83 36.63
CA LEU A 201 14.00 -25.05 35.83
C LEU A 201 13.18 -24.80 34.56
N GLY A 202 12.01 -24.17 34.70
CA GLY A 202 11.13 -23.81 33.59
C GLY A 202 11.83 -22.91 32.57
N TYR A 203 12.48 -21.84 33.04
CA TYR A 203 13.28 -20.94 32.22
C TYR A 203 14.40 -21.67 31.46
N THR A 204 15.18 -22.50 32.16
CA THR A 204 16.33 -23.20 31.55
C THR A 204 15.88 -24.20 30.49
N GLN A 205 14.79 -24.93 30.74
CA GLN A 205 14.19 -25.84 29.75
C GLN A 205 13.67 -25.09 28.52
N ALA A 206 13.02 -23.93 28.73
CA ALA A 206 12.54 -23.09 27.63
C ALA A 206 13.70 -22.59 26.75
N GLN A 207 14.79 -22.13 27.38
CA GLN A 207 16.00 -21.71 26.69
C GLN A 207 16.63 -22.87 25.89
N MET A 208 16.78 -24.06 26.50
CA MET A 208 17.30 -25.23 25.79
C MET A 208 16.47 -25.56 24.54
N ASN A 209 15.15 -25.51 24.65
CA ASN A 209 14.25 -25.79 23.52
C ASN A 209 14.39 -24.73 22.42
N PHE A 210 14.46 -23.45 22.80
CA PHE A 210 14.67 -22.34 21.87
C PHE A 210 15.97 -22.51 21.08
N PHE A 211 17.10 -22.73 21.77
CA PHE A 211 18.38 -22.93 21.09
C PHE A 211 18.42 -24.17 20.20
N LYS A 212 17.81 -25.28 20.65
CA LYS A 212 17.76 -26.51 19.84
C LYS A 212 17.00 -26.29 18.54
N LYS A 213 15.77 -25.75 18.62
CA LYS A 213 14.95 -25.42 17.44
C LYS A 213 15.61 -24.35 16.57
N GLY A 214 16.23 -23.35 17.19
CA GLY A 214 16.94 -22.28 16.49
C GLY A 214 18.16 -22.78 15.72
N MET A 215 18.95 -23.69 16.28
CA MET A 215 20.07 -24.32 15.55
C MET A 215 19.58 -25.17 14.37
N ASP A 216 18.47 -25.89 14.53
CA ASP A 216 17.88 -26.67 13.43
C ASP A 216 17.42 -25.74 12.29
N LEU A 217 16.85 -24.58 12.62
CA LEU A 217 16.45 -23.53 11.68
C LEU A 217 17.65 -22.90 10.95
N VAL A 218 18.70 -22.51 11.70
CA VAL A 218 19.92 -21.86 11.19
C VAL A 218 20.87 -22.85 10.51
N SER A 219 20.58 -24.15 10.57
CA SER A 219 21.37 -25.20 9.92
C SER A 219 21.43 -25.05 8.39
N LYS A 220 22.00 -26.06 7.70
CA LYS A 220 22.47 -26.06 6.30
C LYS A 220 21.63 -25.31 5.25
N LYS A 221 20.32 -25.14 5.44
CA LYS A 221 19.46 -24.37 4.52
C LYS A 221 19.78 -22.87 4.52
N MET A 222 20.12 -22.28 5.67
CA MET A 222 20.45 -20.86 5.77
C MET A 222 21.84 -20.57 5.18
N ASP A 223 22.81 -21.45 5.44
CA ASP A 223 24.20 -21.28 5.00
C ASP A 223 24.32 -21.24 3.46
N SER A 224 23.63 -22.15 2.76
CA SER A 224 23.59 -22.13 1.29
C SER A 224 22.90 -20.88 0.73
N PHE A 225 21.82 -20.43 1.37
CA PHE A 225 21.10 -19.22 0.96
C PHE A 225 21.97 -17.97 1.15
N LEU A 226 22.58 -17.80 2.32
CA LEU A 226 23.47 -16.66 2.60
C LEU A 226 24.68 -16.62 1.67
N THR A 227 25.25 -17.78 1.32
CA THR A 227 26.34 -17.87 0.34
C THR A 227 25.87 -17.39 -1.04
N SER A 228 24.68 -17.79 -1.48
CA SER A 228 24.09 -17.34 -2.74
C SER A 228 23.86 -15.82 -2.75
N VAL A 229 23.29 -15.27 -1.68
CA VAL A 229 23.06 -13.82 -1.54
C VAL A 229 24.38 -13.05 -1.53
N SER A 230 25.41 -13.57 -0.85
CA SER A 230 26.76 -12.97 -0.84
C SER A 230 27.37 -12.93 -2.25
N SER A 231 27.25 -14.03 -3.02
CA SER A 231 27.72 -14.08 -4.40
C SER A 231 26.96 -13.09 -5.30
N MET A 232 25.64 -12.99 -5.14
CA MET A 232 24.81 -12.02 -5.87
C MET A 232 25.25 -10.59 -5.56
N SER A 233 25.42 -10.25 -4.28
CA SER A 233 25.88 -8.92 -3.85
C SER A 233 27.26 -8.57 -4.41
N GLN A 234 28.20 -9.53 -4.41
CA GLN A 234 29.52 -9.33 -5.01
C GLN A 234 29.44 -9.11 -6.53
N SER A 235 28.56 -9.84 -7.23
CA SER A 235 28.33 -9.65 -8.66
C SER A 235 27.78 -8.25 -8.96
N ILE A 236 26.79 -7.80 -8.20
CA ILE A 236 26.23 -6.44 -8.32
C ILE A 236 27.31 -5.38 -8.07
N GLN A 237 28.13 -5.57 -7.03
CA GLN A 237 29.23 -4.65 -6.73
C GLN A 237 30.26 -4.59 -7.86
N ALA A 238 30.64 -5.75 -8.43
CA ALA A 238 31.58 -5.79 -9.55
C ALA A 238 31.03 -5.12 -10.82
N GLN A 239 29.74 -5.29 -11.10
CA GLN A 239 29.05 -4.59 -12.18
C GLN A 239 29.03 -3.07 -11.93
N LEU A 240 28.71 -2.65 -10.71
CA LEU A 240 28.74 -1.24 -10.32
C LEU A 240 30.14 -0.63 -10.52
N ASP A 241 31.19 -1.31 -10.07
CA ASP A 241 32.57 -0.82 -10.22
C ASP A 241 32.97 -0.71 -11.71
N SER A 242 32.62 -1.71 -12.53
CA SER A 242 32.89 -1.71 -13.96
C SER A 242 32.17 -0.58 -14.70
N GLU A 243 30.86 -0.42 -14.46
CA GLU A 243 30.05 0.62 -15.08
C GLU A 243 30.46 2.02 -14.58
N ALA A 244 30.80 2.15 -13.30
CA ALA A 244 31.30 3.41 -12.74
C ALA A 244 32.62 3.84 -13.41
N GLU A 245 33.56 2.92 -13.63
CA GLU A 245 34.80 3.24 -14.33
C GLU A 245 34.57 3.57 -15.80
N ALA A 246 33.68 2.83 -16.49
CA ALA A 246 33.30 3.16 -17.87
C ALA A 246 32.67 4.57 -17.98
N MET A 247 31.74 4.89 -17.07
CA MET A 247 31.14 6.22 -16.97
C MET A 247 32.19 7.30 -16.67
N ARG A 248 33.15 7.03 -15.78
CA ARG A 248 34.23 7.97 -15.43
C ARG A 248 35.15 8.25 -16.61
N LEU A 249 35.43 7.24 -17.45
CA LEU A 249 36.20 7.40 -18.67
C LEU A 249 35.43 8.22 -19.71
N SER A 250 34.17 7.88 -19.96
CA SER A 250 33.30 8.63 -20.87
C SER A 250 33.15 10.09 -20.43
N GLN A 251 32.96 10.32 -19.13
CA GLN A 251 32.91 11.67 -18.55
C GLN A 251 34.21 12.43 -18.83
N ARG A 252 35.38 11.81 -18.62
CA ARG A 252 36.67 12.44 -18.90
C ARG A 252 36.82 12.80 -20.38
N GLU A 253 36.41 11.92 -21.28
CA GLU A 253 36.48 12.16 -22.73
C GLU A 253 35.56 13.32 -23.14
N LEU A 254 34.30 13.30 -22.71
CA LEU A 254 33.34 14.38 -23.01
C LEU A 254 33.75 15.73 -22.44
N LEU A 255 34.43 15.75 -21.30
CA LEU A 255 34.97 16.97 -20.69
C LEU A 255 36.32 17.41 -21.28
N SER A 256 36.97 16.58 -22.10
CA SER A 256 38.26 16.91 -22.72
C SER A 256 38.16 17.77 -23.98
N VAL A 257 36.94 18.09 -24.41
CA VAL A 257 36.69 18.99 -25.55
C VAL A 257 37.25 20.39 -25.28
N GLU A 258 37.67 21.09 -26.33
CA GLU A 258 38.17 22.46 -26.20
C GLU A 258 37.11 23.41 -25.62
N ASP A 259 37.54 24.39 -24.82
CA ASP A 259 36.68 25.42 -24.25
C ASP A 259 35.80 26.14 -25.28
N THR A 260 36.27 26.12 -26.53
CA THR A 260 35.60 26.73 -27.67
C THR A 260 34.24 26.14 -27.99
N VAL A 261 33.96 24.89 -27.60
CA VAL A 261 32.64 24.26 -27.70
C VAL A 261 31.62 24.94 -26.78
N TYR A 262 32.06 25.54 -25.68
CA TYR A 262 31.20 26.23 -24.71
C TYR A 262 31.05 27.73 -24.99
N MET A 263 31.74 28.27 -26.01
CA MET A 263 31.69 29.69 -26.35
C MET A 263 30.63 29.98 -27.42
N PRO A 264 29.57 30.77 -27.12
CA PRO A 264 28.59 31.14 -28.13
C PRO A 264 29.22 32.03 -29.20
N ASP A 265 28.77 31.86 -30.45
CA ASP A 265 29.05 32.79 -31.56
C ASP A 265 30.53 32.84 -32.03
N ARG A 266 31.32 31.80 -31.74
CA ARG A 266 32.75 31.72 -32.10
C ARG A 266 32.99 31.59 -33.62
N ASP A 267 32.19 30.77 -34.31
CA ASP A 267 32.41 30.44 -35.73
C ASP A 267 31.65 31.34 -36.71
N ARG A 268 31.31 32.56 -36.28
CA ARG A 268 30.49 33.57 -37.01
C ARG A 268 30.87 33.76 -38.48
N ASP A 269 32.17 33.62 -38.78
CA ASP A 269 32.77 33.89 -40.08
C ASP A 269 33.45 32.64 -40.71
N ARG A 270 33.36 31.46 -40.07
CA ARG A 270 34.09 30.22 -40.48
C ARG A 270 33.20 29.01 -40.79
N ASP A 271 31.97 28.96 -40.28
CA ASP A 271 31.03 27.86 -40.53
C ASP A 271 29.67 28.42 -40.97
N PRO A 272 29.25 28.27 -42.24
CA PRO A 272 28.00 28.84 -42.75
C PRO A 272 26.71 28.15 -42.24
N GLY A 273 26.84 27.17 -41.33
CA GLY A 273 25.71 26.45 -40.76
C GLY A 273 25.01 25.53 -41.77
N ASN A 274 24.32 24.50 -41.28
CA ASN A 274 23.61 23.58 -42.16
C ASN A 274 22.25 24.14 -42.59
N ARG A 275 22.14 24.52 -43.86
CA ARG A 275 20.92 25.12 -44.45
C ARG A 275 19.88 24.11 -44.96
N THR A 276 20.19 22.81 -44.95
CA THR A 276 19.29 21.75 -45.48
C THR A 276 18.59 20.95 -44.40
N LEU A 277 18.73 21.35 -43.13
CA LEU A 277 18.06 20.72 -42.01
C LEU A 277 16.54 20.77 -42.18
N ILE A 278 15.89 19.65 -41.86
CA ILE A 278 14.44 19.47 -41.79
C ILE A 278 13.95 19.18 -40.37
N GLN A 279 14.90 19.18 -39.42
CA GLN A 279 14.68 18.98 -38.00
C GLN A 279 15.72 19.78 -37.23
N LYS A 280 15.33 20.50 -36.17
CA LYS A 280 16.26 21.17 -35.26
C LYS A 280 15.67 21.23 -33.85
N ALA A 281 16.55 21.16 -32.86
CA ALA A 281 16.21 21.28 -31.45
C ALA A 281 17.28 22.09 -30.73
N GLY A 282 16.89 22.86 -29.72
CA GLY A 282 17.79 23.73 -28.98
C GLY A 282 17.06 24.77 -28.13
N TYR A 283 17.81 25.45 -27.27
CA TYR A 283 17.26 26.53 -26.44
C TYR A 283 17.11 27.82 -27.26
N LEU A 284 15.94 28.45 -27.15
CA LEU A 284 15.67 29.79 -27.68
C LEU A 284 15.04 30.65 -26.57
N ASN A 285 15.22 31.97 -26.65
CA ASN A 285 14.45 32.87 -25.79
C ASN A 285 13.18 33.30 -26.56
N ILE A 286 12.01 33.06 -25.99
CA ILE A 286 10.73 33.52 -26.54
C ILE A 286 10.33 34.84 -25.91
N ARG A 287 9.87 35.77 -26.75
CA ARG A 287 9.34 37.06 -26.29
C ARG A 287 7.88 36.92 -25.88
N ASN A 288 7.59 37.23 -24.62
CA ASN A 288 6.25 37.30 -24.07
C ASN A 288 5.85 38.76 -23.85
N LYS A 289 4.71 39.19 -24.40
CA LYS A 289 4.16 40.53 -24.17
C LYS A 289 3.26 40.50 -22.94
N THR A 290 3.75 40.98 -21.81
CA THR A 290 3.01 41.03 -20.53
C THR A 290 2.33 42.38 -20.39
N GLY A 291 1.30 42.64 -21.20
CA GLY A 291 0.53 43.91 -21.20
C GLY A 291 0.83 44.81 -22.41
N LEU A 292 0.47 46.09 -22.32
CA LEU A 292 0.60 47.04 -23.44
C LEU A 292 2.03 47.54 -23.70
N VAL A 293 2.91 47.52 -22.68
CA VAL A 293 4.26 48.12 -22.77
C VAL A 293 5.37 47.20 -22.26
N SER A 294 5.09 46.31 -21.29
CA SER A 294 6.09 45.39 -20.76
C SER A 294 6.25 44.13 -21.60
N THR A 295 7.50 43.73 -21.81
CA THR A 295 7.88 42.49 -22.45
C THR A 295 8.85 41.71 -21.57
N ALA A 296 8.71 40.38 -21.59
CA ALA A 296 9.56 39.44 -20.89
C ALA A 296 10.15 38.45 -21.90
N TRP A 297 11.29 37.85 -21.55
CA TRP A 297 11.98 36.88 -22.38
C TRP A 297 12.26 35.62 -21.57
N ASP A 298 11.73 34.50 -22.02
CA ASP A 298 11.85 33.21 -21.32
C ASP A 298 12.68 32.24 -22.15
N ARG A 299 13.69 31.62 -21.51
CA ARG A 299 14.54 30.61 -22.17
C ARG A 299 13.88 29.24 -22.07
N LEU A 300 13.42 28.72 -23.20
CA LEU A 300 12.73 27.43 -23.28
C LEU A 300 13.39 26.53 -24.34
N TYR A 301 13.16 25.22 -24.24
CA TYR A 301 13.70 24.27 -25.21
C TYR A 301 12.70 24.10 -26.35
N PHE A 302 13.13 24.40 -27.58
CA PHE A 302 12.30 24.28 -28.78
C PHE A 302 12.78 23.12 -29.63
N PHE A 303 11.85 22.44 -30.30
CA PHE A 303 12.16 21.39 -31.25
C PHE A 303 11.09 21.29 -32.32
N THR A 304 11.47 20.90 -33.52
CA THR A 304 10.54 20.69 -34.64
C THR A 304 10.08 19.24 -34.67
N GLN A 305 8.78 19.00 -34.77
CA GLN A 305 8.20 17.67 -34.79
C GLN A 305 6.94 17.60 -35.66
N GLY A 306 6.92 16.70 -36.65
CA GLY A 306 5.72 16.45 -37.45
C GLY A 306 5.19 17.69 -38.19
N GLY A 307 6.06 18.61 -38.59
CA GLY A 307 5.65 19.89 -39.21
C GLY A 307 5.27 20.99 -38.19
N ASN A 308 5.34 20.72 -36.89
CA ASN A 308 5.04 21.67 -35.83
C ASN A 308 6.31 22.15 -35.12
N LEU A 309 6.24 23.36 -34.56
CA LEU A 309 7.19 23.85 -33.57
C LEU A 309 6.67 23.55 -32.16
N MET A 310 7.43 22.77 -31.42
CA MET A 310 7.15 22.37 -30.05
C MET A 310 8.03 23.14 -29.07
N CYS A 311 7.56 23.29 -27.83
CA CYS A 311 8.28 23.92 -26.74
C CYS A 311 8.12 23.12 -25.44
N GLN A 312 9.24 22.83 -24.78
CA GLN A 312 9.29 22.17 -23.48
C GLN A 312 10.03 23.06 -22.46
N PRO A 313 9.35 23.51 -21.40
CA PRO A 313 10.00 24.15 -20.27
C PRO A 313 10.90 23.17 -19.51
N ARG A 314 11.97 23.68 -18.88
CA ARG A 314 12.83 22.87 -18.01
C ARG A 314 12.02 22.34 -16.82
N GLY A 315 12.00 21.02 -16.64
CA GLY A 315 11.24 20.35 -15.57
C GLY A 315 9.85 19.88 -15.98
N ALA A 316 9.39 20.18 -17.20
CA ALA A 316 8.14 19.63 -17.73
C ALA A 316 8.37 18.21 -18.29
N VAL A 317 7.42 17.30 -18.05
CA VAL A 317 7.48 15.90 -18.55
C VAL A 317 7.32 15.83 -20.08
N ALA A 318 6.55 16.74 -20.67
CA ALA A 318 6.31 16.79 -22.12
C ALA A 318 6.31 18.23 -22.66
N GLY A 319 6.63 18.38 -23.94
CA GLY A 319 6.55 19.65 -24.68
C GLY A 319 5.16 19.89 -25.26
N GLY A 320 4.73 21.16 -25.28
CA GLY A 320 3.49 21.59 -25.92
C GLY A 320 3.73 22.13 -27.33
N MET A 321 2.72 22.04 -28.18
CA MET A 321 2.75 22.66 -29.51
C MET A 321 2.62 24.19 -29.39
N VAL A 322 3.55 24.92 -30.02
CA VAL A 322 3.54 26.39 -30.05
C VAL A 322 2.94 26.91 -31.34
N LEU A 323 3.36 26.34 -32.48
CA LEU A 323 2.96 26.82 -33.78
C LEU A 323 3.01 25.69 -34.82
N ASP A 324 1.97 25.63 -35.65
CA ASP A 324 1.99 24.84 -36.88
C ASP A 324 2.83 25.56 -37.94
N LEU A 325 3.87 24.90 -38.45
CA LEU A 325 4.79 25.51 -39.41
C LEU A 325 4.30 25.38 -40.86
N ASP A 326 3.18 24.68 -41.11
CA ASP A 326 2.55 24.70 -42.42
C ASP A 326 2.28 26.14 -42.83
N ASN A 327 2.73 26.53 -44.04
CA ASN A 327 2.63 27.89 -44.57
C ASN A 327 3.24 29.02 -43.72
N SER A 328 3.91 28.72 -42.62
CA SER A 328 4.42 29.76 -41.74
C SER A 328 5.59 30.51 -42.41
N SER A 329 5.57 31.84 -42.30
CA SER A 329 6.68 32.67 -42.79
C SER A 329 7.67 32.93 -41.67
N VAL A 330 8.95 32.75 -41.95
CA VAL A 330 10.04 32.94 -40.97
C VAL A 330 10.97 34.01 -41.50
N MET A 331 11.17 35.07 -40.72
CA MET A 331 11.97 36.23 -41.14
C MET A 331 12.85 36.76 -40.02
N ALA A 332 13.99 37.32 -40.40
CA ALA A 332 14.84 38.10 -39.52
C ALA A 332 14.10 39.35 -39.01
N VAL A 333 14.24 39.69 -37.73
CA VAL A 333 13.61 40.89 -37.14
C VAL A 333 14.55 41.59 -36.17
N GLU A 334 14.55 42.93 -36.20
CA GLU A 334 15.16 43.73 -35.14
C GLU A 334 14.14 43.92 -34.01
N CYS A 335 14.48 43.48 -32.79
CA CYS A 335 13.58 43.54 -31.64
C CYS A 335 14.35 43.93 -30.38
N GLU A 336 14.00 45.06 -29.76
CA GLU A 336 14.55 45.51 -28.47
C GLU A 336 16.10 45.54 -28.41
N ASP A 337 16.76 45.85 -29.54
CA ASP A 337 18.23 45.84 -29.68
C ASP A 337 18.89 44.49 -29.31
N ARG A 338 18.13 43.38 -29.40
CA ARG A 338 18.62 42.03 -29.15
C ARG A 338 19.17 41.41 -30.43
N ARG A 339 20.35 40.80 -30.32
CA ARG A 339 21.01 40.06 -31.40
C ARG A 339 20.23 38.77 -31.72
N TYR A 340 20.25 38.38 -32.99
CA TYR A 340 19.79 37.07 -33.48
C TYR A 340 18.30 36.78 -33.21
N CYS A 341 17.47 37.82 -33.36
CA CYS A 341 16.02 37.71 -33.28
C CYS A 341 15.40 37.37 -34.65
N PHE A 342 14.46 36.44 -34.66
CA PHE A 342 13.65 36.09 -35.81
C PHE A 342 12.19 35.93 -35.40
N GLN A 343 11.30 36.16 -36.35
CA GLN A 343 9.86 36.09 -36.16
C GLN A 343 9.29 34.97 -37.03
N ILE A 344 8.41 34.17 -36.44
CA ILE A 344 7.60 33.20 -37.17
C ILE A 344 6.16 33.71 -37.16
N THR A 345 5.59 33.87 -38.34
CA THR A 345 4.22 34.37 -38.52
C THR A 345 3.37 33.28 -39.15
N SER A 346 2.25 32.98 -38.50
CA SER A 346 1.29 31.99 -39.00
C SER A 346 0.70 32.41 -40.35
N PRO A 347 0.13 31.48 -41.12
CA PRO A 347 -0.42 31.76 -42.46
C PRO A 347 -1.56 32.78 -42.42
N SER A 348 -2.35 32.74 -41.34
CA SER A 348 -3.44 33.66 -41.06
C SER A 348 -2.99 35.06 -40.63
N GLY A 349 -1.69 35.26 -40.37
CA GLY A 349 -1.12 36.49 -39.81
C GLY A 349 -1.52 36.78 -38.36
N LYS A 350 -2.37 35.95 -37.75
CA LYS A 350 -2.94 36.18 -36.40
C LYS A 350 -1.96 35.85 -35.28
N THR A 351 -1.11 34.86 -35.49
CA THR A 351 -0.13 34.41 -34.50
C THR A 351 1.26 34.78 -34.99
N SER A 352 1.98 35.56 -34.20
CA SER A 352 3.36 35.95 -34.46
C SER A 352 4.17 35.75 -33.19
N ILE A 353 5.20 34.93 -33.27
CA ILE A 353 6.13 34.67 -32.16
C ILE A 353 7.51 35.18 -32.54
N ILE A 354 8.18 35.82 -31.58
CA ILE A 354 9.54 36.31 -31.73
C ILE A 354 10.44 35.46 -30.85
N LEU A 355 11.45 34.87 -31.49
CA LEU A 355 12.43 33.99 -30.87
C LEU A 355 13.83 34.59 -31.01
N GLN A 356 14.71 34.24 -30.09
CA GLN A 356 16.10 34.68 -30.08
C GLN A 356 17.03 33.48 -29.95
N ALA A 357 18.00 33.38 -30.87
CA ALA A 357 19.09 32.41 -30.83
C ALA A 357 20.34 32.99 -30.15
N GLU A 358 21.28 32.12 -29.73
CA GLU A 358 22.48 32.54 -29.00
C GLU A 358 23.70 32.82 -29.90
N SER A 359 23.69 32.35 -31.15
CA SER A 359 24.78 32.56 -32.12
C SER A 359 24.25 32.80 -33.53
N LYS A 360 25.07 33.40 -34.41
CA LYS A 360 24.73 33.58 -35.83
C LYS A 360 24.48 32.25 -36.56
N LYS A 361 25.25 31.21 -36.22
CA LYS A 361 25.06 29.86 -36.78
C LYS A 361 23.69 29.29 -36.40
N GLU A 362 23.37 29.26 -35.10
CA GLU A 362 22.07 28.79 -34.61
C GLU A 362 20.93 29.60 -35.24
N TYR A 363 21.08 30.91 -35.30
CA TYR A 363 20.14 31.83 -35.92
C TYR A 363 19.82 31.49 -37.39
N GLU A 364 20.85 31.35 -38.23
CA GLU A 364 20.68 31.01 -39.64
C GLU A 364 20.09 29.59 -39.80
N GLU A 365 20.56 28.62 -39.02
CA GLU A 365 20.06 27.24 -39.07
C GLU A 365 18.59 27.14 -38.65
N TRP A 366 18.16 27.85 -37.60
CA TRP A 366 16.76 27.90 -37.20
C TRP A 366 15.88 28.48 -38.30
N ILE A 367 16.25 29.62 -38.88
CA ILE A 367 15.49 30.24 -39.98
C ILE A 367 15.42 29.31 -41.20
N CYS A 368 16.54 28.71 -41.61
CA CYS A 368 16.57 27.80 -42.75
C CYS A 368 15.72 26.54 -42.49
N THR A 369 15.86 25.91 -41.31
CA THR A 369 15.11 24.70 -40.96
C THR A 369 13.61 24.94 -40.99
N LEU A 370 13.14 26.02 -40.36
CA LEU A 370 11.71 26.34 -40.29
C LEU A 370 11.15 26.68 -41.68
N ASN A 371 11.91 27.39 -42.52
CA ASN A 371 11.53 27.63 -43.92
C ASN A 371 11.51 26.34 -44.75
N ASN A 372 12.44 25.41 -44.52
CA ASN A 372 12.48 24.12 -45.22
C ASN A 372 11.24 23.28 -44.88
N ILE A 373 10.87 23.22 -43.59
CA ILE A 373 9.67 22.52 -43.12
C ILE A 373 8.41 23.14 -43.74
N SER A 374 8.29 24.47 -43.66
CA SER A 374 7.14 25.20 -44.23
C SER A 374 6.99 24.97 -45.74
N ARG A 375 8.10 24.94 -46.49
CA ARG A 375 8.10 24.74 -47.95
C ARG A 375 7.93 23.29 -48.39
N GLN A 376 8.41 22.32 -47.62
CA GLN A 376 8.29 20.89 -47.98
C GLN A 376 6.84 20.41 -47.96
N ILE A 377 6.00 21.01 -47.12
CA ILE A 377 4.55 20.76 -47.11
C ILE A 377 3.89 21.30 -48.39
N TYR A 378 4.46 22.34 -49.00
CA TYR A 378 3.90 23.06 -50.15
C TYR A 378 4.22 22.52 -51.53
N LEU A 379 5.38 21.88 -51.70
CA LEU A 379 5.97 21.56 -53.01
C LEU A 379 5.93 20.06 -53.35
N THR A 380 5.13 19.26 -52.64
CA THR A 380 5.02 17.81 -52.90
C THR A 380 3.65 17.45 -53.49
N ASP A 381 3.64 16.72 -54.61
CA ASP A 381 2.43 16.25 -55.31
C ASP A 381 1.55 15.26 -54.48
N ASN A 382 1.99 14.91 -53.26
CA ASN A 382 1.25 14.12 -52.28
C ASN A 382 1.59 14.58 -50.84
N PRO A 383 0.85 15.57 -50.29
CA PRO A 383 1.11 16.13 -48.96
C PRO A 383 0.83 15.13 -47.81
N GLU A 384 -0.08 14.16 -47.99
CA GLU A 384 -0.35 13.11 -47.00
C GLU A 384 0.85 12.19 -46.77
N ALA A 385 1.54 11.76 -47.83
CA ALA A 385 2.70 10.85 -47.69
C ALA A 385 3.91 11.50 -47.00
N VAL A 386 4.08 12.82 -47.12
CA VAL A 386 5.16 13.58 -46.47
C VAL A 386 4.81 13.90 -45.01
N ALA A 387 3.56 14.25 -44.73
CA ALA A 387 3.06 14.40 -43.37
C ALA A 387 3.19 13.07 -42.59
N ILE A 388 2.86 11.93 -43.23
CA ILE A 388 3.03 10.59 -42.65
C ILE A 388 4.51 10.31 -42.35
N ARG A 389 5.46 10.63 -43.26
CA ARG A 389 6.91 10.46 -43.02
C ARG A 389 7.44 11.34 -41.88
N LEU A 390 7.06 12.61 -41.85
CA LEU A 390 7.45 13.55 -40.78
C LEU A 390 6.86 13.14 -39.43
N ASN A 391 5.66 12.57 -39.42
CA ASN A 391 4.99 12.03 -38.24
C ASN A 391 5.57 10.66 -37.80
N GLN A 392 6.04 9.83 -38.74
CA GLN A 392 6.68 8.55 -38.43
C GLN A 392 8.03 8.74 -37.71
N THR A 393 8.79 9.80 -38.06
CA THR A 393 9.99 10.20 -37.29
C THR A 393 9.63 10.82 -35.93
N ALA A 394 8.47 11.48 -35.83
CA ALA A 394 7.94 12.02 -34.58
C ALA A 394 7.54 10.91 -33.59
N ILE A 395 6.95 9.81 -34.07
CA ILE A 395 6.61 8.63 -33.24
C ILE A 395 7.89 8.02 -32.64
N GLN A 396 8.96 7.88 -33.44
CA GLN A 396 10.26 7.35 -32.96
C GLN A 396 10.97 8.27 -31.96
N ALA A 397 10.71 9.58 -32.01
CA ALA A 397 11.30 10.57 -31.10
C ALA A 397 10.53 10.76 -29.78
N VAL A 398 9.29 10.27 -29.66
CA VAL A 398 8.41 10.45 -28.47
C VAL A 398 8.21 9.17 -27.70
N THR A 399 8.48 8.01 -28.29
CA THR A 399 8.78 6.83 -27.49
C THR A 399 10.11 7.06 -26.76
N PRO A 400 10.15 7.06 -25.42
CA PRO A 400 11.40 6.74 -24.77
C PRO A 400 11.82 5.38 -25.32
N ILE A 401 13.02 5.28 -25.87
CA ILE A 401 13.69 3.99 -25.96
C ILE A 401 13.87 3.60 -24.50
N THR A 402 12.89 2.86 -23.95
CA THR A 402 13.16 2.06 -22.78
C THR A 402 14.26 1.11 -23.23
N SER A 403 15.45 1.32 -22.67
CA SER A 403 16.61 0.47 -22.87
C SER A 403 16.31 -0.91 -22.27
N PHE A 404 15.49 -1.68 -22.99
CA PHE A 404 15.21 -3.09 -22.83
C PHE A 404 15.35 -3.82 -24.18
N GLU A 405 16.12 -3.26 -25.11
CA GLU A 405 16.70 -4.06 -26.19
C GLU A 405 17.88 -4.84 -25.63
N LYS A 406 17.58 -6.06 -25.20
CA LYS A 406 18.53 -7.14 -24.97
C LYS A 406 19.50 -7.15 -26.16
N ARG A 407 20.78 -6.81 -25.92
CA ARG A 407 21.87 -6.88 -26.90
C ARG A 407 21.73 -8.15 -27.73
N LEU A 408 21.38 -8.02 -29.00
CA LEU A 408 21.71 -9.06 -29.96
C LEU A 408 23.23 -9.05 -30.10
N GLU A 409 23.86 -10.11 -29.60
CA GLU A 409 25.26 -10.41 -29.83
C GLU A 409 25.57 -10.49 -31.33
N GLY A 410 26.71 -9.93 -31.73
CA GLY A 410 27.39 -10.31 -32.96
C GLY A 410 27.80 -9.15 -33.87
N SER A 411 28.88 -8.44 -33.51
CA SER A 411 29.66 -7.68 -34.48
C SER A 411 30.43 -8.63 -35.42
N PRO A 412 30.47 -8.41 -36.75
CA PRO A 412 31.35 -9.16 -37.64
C PRO A 412 32.69 -8.42 -37.82
N HIS A 413 33.80 -9.15 -37.70
CA HIS A 413 35.08 -8.77 -38.33
C HIS A 413 35.62 -9.98 -39.13
N PRO A 414 36.35 -9.77 -40.24
CA PRO A 414 36.42 -10.69 -41.36
C PRO A 414 37.64 -11.63 -41.35
N ASP A 415 37.58 -12.58 -42.28
CA ASP A 415 38.66 -13.44 -42.84
C ASP A 415 39.21 -14.61 -42.01
N ARG A 416 38.72 -15.84 -42.31
CA ARG A 416 39.51 -16.93 -42.96
C ARG A 416 38.73 -18.23 -43.27
N ALA A 417 38.61 -18.54 -44.57
CA ALA A 417 38.72 -19.84 -45.29
C ALA A 417 38.14 -21.19 -44.76
N LYS A 418 37.05 -21.66 -45.41
CA LYS A 418 36.71 -22.98 -46.07
C LYS A 418 37.28 -24.35 -45.55
N PRO A 419 36.70 -25.52 -45.95
CA PRO A 419 35.29 -25.98 -45.97
C PRO A 419 35.08 -27.45 -45.50
N GLY A 420 33.84 -27.82 -45.13
CA GLY A 420 33.29 -29.18 -45.29
C GLY A 420 33.15 -30.06 -44.02
N ALA A 421 31.91 -30.43 -43.68
CA ALA A 421 31.45 -31.81 -43.41
C ALA A 421 30.08 -31.81 -42.69
N GLU A 422 29.09 -32.38 -43.39
CA GLU A 422 27.98 -33.26 -42.95
C GLU A 422 27.15 -32.98 -41.66
N LEU A 423 25.84 -32.86 -41.89
CA LEU A 423 24.75 -32.96 -40.89
C LEU A 423 24.66 -34.37 -40.28
N PRO A 424 24.14 -34.46 -39.04
CA PRO A 424 22.91 -35.24 -38.91
C PRO A 424 21.84 -34.57 -38.03
N SER A 425 20.60 -34.82 -38.45
CA SER A 425 19.31 -34.55 -37.84
C SER A 425 19.13 -35.16 -36.44
N ALA A 426 18.58 -34.37 -35.51
CA ALA A 426 17.93 -34.85 -34.30
C ALA A 426 16.84 -33.86 -33.84
N GLU A 427 15.77 -34.43 -33.32
CA GLU A 427 14.43 -33.87 -33.12
C GLU A 427 14.34 -32.78 -32.03
N THR A 428 13.53 -31.75 -32.29
CA THR A 428 13.10 -30.73 -31.31
C THR A 428 11.77 -31.14 -30.64
N PRO A 429 11.68 -31.16 -29.29
CA PRO A 429 10.40 -31.22 -28.57
C PRO A 429 9.71 -29.84 -28.53
N PRO A 430 8.38 -29.77 -28.28
CA PRO A 430 7.60 -28.55 -28.49
C PRO A 430 7.83 -27.50 -27.40
N LYS A 431 7.91 -26.22 -27.81
CA LYS A 431 7.91 -25.05 -26.93
C LYS A 431 6.50 -24.77 -26.39
N PRO A 432 6.35 -24.28 -25.13
CA PRO A 432 5.08 -23.77 -24.60
C PRO A 432 4.67 -22.46 -25.29
N PRO A 433 3.38 -22.07 -25.28
CA PRO A 433 2.88 -20.94 -26.05
C PRO A 433 3.45 -19.61 -25.54
N SER A 434 3.94 -18.79 -26.48
CA SER A 434 4.35 -17.40 -26.26
C SER A 434 3.13 -16.52 -25.94
N ASN A 435 3.24 -15.69 -24.90
CA ASN A 435 2.27 -14.62 -24.66
C ASN A 435 2.16 -13.69 -25.89
N PRO A 436 0.95 -13.27 -26.29
CA PRO A 436 0.74 -12.37 -27.44
C PRO A 436 1.35 -10.99 -27.17
N GLN A 437 1.87 -10.33 -28.21
CA GLN A 437 2.42 -8.98 -28.11
C GLN A 437 1.29 -7.95 -27.92
N PRO A 438 1.54 -6.79 -27.28
CA PRO A 438 0.49 -5.78 -26.99
C PRO A 438 -0.29 -5.30 -28.22
N GLU A 439 0.37 -5.32 -29.38
CA GLU A 439 -0.17 -4.93 -30.68
C GLU A 439 -1.16 -5.95 -31.29
N ASP A 440 -1.22 -7.18 -30.77
CA ASP A 440 -2.16 -8.21 -31.20
C ASP A 440 -3.53 -8.14 -30.48
N LEU A 441 -3.61 -7.37 -29.39
CA LEU A 441 -4.78 -7.31 -28.49
C LEU A 441 -5.90 -6.39 -29.00
N ILE A 442 -5.56 -5.40 -29.82
CA ILE A 442 -6.49 -4.43 -30.40
C ILE A 442 -6.68 -4.75 -31.90
N ALA A 443 -7.90 -4.63 -32.41
CA ALA A 443 -8.15 -4.84 -33.83
C ALA A 443 -7.55 -3.68 -34.68
N PRO A 444 -6.64 -3.96 -35.65
CA PRO A 444 -6.02 -2.95 -36.49
C PRO A 444 -7.06 -2.15 -37.27
N GLY A 445 -6.97 -0.82 -37.26
CA GLY A 445 -7.88 0.07 -37.98
C GLY A 445 -9.22 0.36 -37.29
N THR A 446 -9.40 -0.03 -36.02
CA THR A 446 -10.64 0.21 -35.27
C THR A 446 -10.79 1.68 -34.90
N PRO A 447 -11.91 2.35 -35.25
CA PRO A 447 -12.15 3.73 -34.85
C PRO A 447 -12.39 3.83 -33.33
N ILE A 448 -11.77 4.81 -32.68
CA ILE A 448 -12.05 5.15 -31.28
C ILE A 448 -13.24 6.10 -31.23
N GLN A 449 -14.27 5.71 -30.49
CA GLN A 449 -15.48 6.50 -30.32
C GLN A 449 -15.38 7.35 -29.05
N PHE A 450 -15.53 8.67 -29.18
CA PHE A 450 -15.42 9.64 -28.08
C PHE A 450 -16.76 10.13 -27.53
N ASP A 451 -17.88 9.69 -28.11
CA ASP A 451 -19.23 10.07 -27.69
C ASP A 451 -20.16 8.85 -27.64
N ILE A 452 -20.92 8.69 -26.56
CA ILE A 452 -21.93 7.64 -26.41
C ILE A 452 -23.27 8.26 -26.78
N MET A 453 -23.55 8.34 -28.08
CA MET A 453 -24.86 8.70 -28.61
C MET A 453 -25.34 7.53 -29.46
N LEU A 454 -26.32 6.77 -28.95
CA LEU A 454 -27.09 5.84 -29.76
C LEU A 454 -27.98 6.63 -30.73
N PRO A 455 -28.18 6.18 -31.99
CA PRO A 455 -29.16 6.75 -32.91
C PRO A 455 -30.56 6.74 -32.30
N ALA A 456 -31.38 7.73 -32.65
CA ALA A 456 -32.72 7.97 -32.13
C ALA A 456 -33.78 6.90 -32.49
N SER A 457 -33.41 5.63 -32.72
CA SER A 457 -34.33 4.55 -33.09
C SER A 457 -35.02 3.84 -31.92
N GLU A 458 -34.58 4.04 -30.67
CA GLU A 458 -35.22 3.40 -29.49
C GLU A 458 -36.23 4.30 -28.74
N PHE A 459 -36.44 5.55 -29.21
CA PHE A 459 -37.39 6.48 -28.59
C PHE A 459 -38.88 6.11 -28.80
N LEU A 460 -39.19 5.04 -29.53
CA LEU A 460 -40.59 4.67 -29.81
C LEU A 460 -41.22 3.71 -28.79
N ASP A 461 -40.45 2.97 -27.99
CA ASP A 461 -41.00 1.95 -27.09
C ASP A 461 -41.25 2.43 -25.64
N GLN A 462 -40.72 3.58 -25.23
CA GLN A 462 -40.93 4.11 -23.87
C GLN A 462 -42.22 4.92 -23.69
N ASN A 463 -42.94 5.28 -24.76
CA ASN A 463 -44.17 6.09 -24.68
C ASN A 463 -45.48 5.29 -24.52
N ARG A 464 -45.42 4.00 -24.16
CA ARG A 464 -46.64 3.20 -23.87
C ARG A 464 -46.90 2.85 -22.41
N ALA A 465 -46.03 3.22 -21.47
CA ALA A 465 -46.30 3.07 -20.04
C ALA A 465 -46.70 4.44 -19.43
N GLY A 466 -47.98 4.76 -19.56
CA GLY A 466 -48.57 6.03 -19.10
C GLY A 466 -48.46 6.25 -17.59
N GLY A 467 -48.29 7.53 -17.22
CA GLY A 467 -48.18 7.98 -15.84
C GLY A 467 -49.38 7.63 -14.96
N ARG A 468 -49.12 7.44 -13.66
CA ARG A 468 -50.16 7.32 -12.63
C ARG A 468 -50.05 8.43 -11.61
N ARG A 469 -51.12 9.24 -11.56
CA ARG A 469 -51.49 10.11 -10.46
C ARG A 469 -51.71 9.27 -9.19
N THR A 470 -51.22 9.77 -8.06
CA THR A 470 -51.46 9.27 -6.71
C THR A 470 -52.91 9.53 -6.27
N ASN A 471 -53.55 8.50 -5.71
CA ASN A 471 -54.86 8.57 -5.03
C ASN A 471 -54.63 8.52 -3.49
N PRO A 472 -55.36 9.25 -2.63
CA PRO A 472 -54.96 9.53 -1.25
C PRO A 472 -55.60 8.60 -0.20
N PHE A 473 -56.00 7.38 -0.55
CA PHE A 473 -56.46 6.38 0.42
C PHE A 473 -55.74 5.06 0.17
N GLY A 474 -54.93 4.66 1.14
CA GLY A 474 -54.05 3.51 1.04
C GLY A 474 -54.79 2.19 1.12
N GLU A 475 -54.52 1.35 0.12
CA GLU A 475 -54.59 -0.12 0.14
C GLU A 475 -53.51 -0.60 -0.84
N THR A 476 -52.68 -1.55 -0.41
CA THR A 476 -51.59 -2.16 -1.19
C THR A 476 -52.11 -3.41 -1.88
N ASP A 477 -52.10 -3.42 -3.22
CA ASP A 477 -52.23 -4.64 -4.00
C ASP A 477 -50.83 -5.23 -4.27
N GLU A 478 -50.59 -6.43 -3.75
CA GLU A 478 -49.54 -7.32 -4.20
C GLU A 478 -49.92 -7.89 -5.57
N ASP A 479 -49.12 -7.61 -6.61
CA ASP A 479 -48.57 -8.63 -7.51
C ASP A 479 -47.67 -8.02 -8.62
N CYS A 480 -46.47 -8.59 -8.73
CA CYS A 480 -45.48 -8.53 -9.82
C CYS A 480 -44.90 -7.16 -10.25
N SER A 481 -43.74 -6.80 -9.69
CA SER A 481 -42.78 -5.84 -10.27
C SER A 481 -41.37 -6.48 -10.33
N PRO A 482 -40.57 -6.29 -11.40
CA PRO A 482 -39.22 -6.83 -11.50
C PRO A 482 -38.18 -6.02 -10.68
N ASP A 483 -38.61 -5.07 -9.85
CA ASP A 483 -37.74 -4.12 -9.13
C ASP A 483 -37.20 -4.64 -7.79
N THR A 484 -37.49 -5.89 -7.40
CA THR A 484 -36.99 -6.45 -6.14
C THR A 484 -35.50 -6.81 -6.20
N ASP A 485 -34.95 -7.03 -7.40
CA ASP A 485 -33.60 -7.57 -7.56
C ASP A 485 -32.47 -6.53 -7.41
N ASP A 486 -32.73 -5.25 -7.71
CA ASP A 486 -31.72 -4.19 -7.68
C ASP A 486 -31.54 -3.52 -6.29
N ARG A 487 -32.32 -3.91 -5.28
CA ARG A 487 -32.24 -3.31 -3.93
C ARG A 487 -31.03 -3.73 -3.10
N LEU A 488 -30.36 -4.83 -3.45
CA LEU A 488 -29.25 -5.37 -2.65
C LEU A 488 -27.93 -4.63 -2.87
N LEU A 489 -27.76 -4.00 -4.03
CA LEU A 489 -26.58 -3.20 -4.36
C LEU A 489 -27.00 -2.12 -5.34
N GLN A 490 -26.87 -0.86 -4.93
CA GLN A 490 -27.04 0.30 -5.79
C GLN A 490 -26.06 1.39 -5.35
N GLN A 491 -25.01 1.58 -6.13
CA GLN A 491 -24.00 2.61 -5.86
C GLN A 491 -23.79 3.47 -7.11
N VAL A 492 -23.68 4.78 -6.92
CA VAL A 492 -23.55 5.75 -8.01
C VAL A 492 -22.20 6.45 -7.89
N PHE A 493 -21.45 6.49 -8.99
CA PHE A 493 -20.13 7.10 -9.08
C PHE A 493 -20.12 8.21 -10.12
N ALA A 494 -19.44 9.31 -9.84
CA ALA A 494 -19.21 10.38 -10.82
C ALA A 494 -18.06 9.99 -11.74
N VAL A 495 -18.35 9.83 -13.04
CA VAL A 495 -17.39 9.42 -14.06
C VAL A 495 -17.45 10.31 -15.30
N ARG A 496 -16.40 10.30 -16.09
CA ARG A 496 -16.28 10.97 -17.38
C ARG A 496 -15.90 9.91 -18.41
N PHE A 497 -16.74 9.74 -19.42
CA PHE A 497 -16.42 8.82 -20.51
C PHE A 497 -15.26 9.37 -21.35
N LEU A 498 -14.21 8.57 -21.51
CA LEU A 498 -13.02 8.95 -22.26
C LEU A 498 -13.04 8.40 -23.68
N GLY A 499 -13.56 7.20 -23.88
CA GLY A 499 -13.73 6.61 -25.21
C GLY A 499 -14.00 5.11 -25.15
N SER A 500 -14.43 4.56 -26.28
CA SER A 500 -14.63 3.12 -26.47
C SER A 500 -14.02 2.64 -27.78
N MET A 501 -13.62 1.38 -27.81
CA MET A 501 -13.08 0.74 -29.00
C MET A 501 -13.33 -0.78 -29.00
N ALA A 502 -13.42 -1.36 -30.20
CA ALA A 502 -13.51 -2.81 -30.36
C ALA A 502 -12.15 -3.48 -30.05
N VAL A 503 -12.21 -4.63 -29.38
CA VAL A 503 -11.04 -5.41 -28.94
C VAL A 503 -11.17 -6.87 -29.36
N ARG A 504 -10.04 -7.56 -29.53
CA ARG A 504 -10.01 -8.93 -30.07
C ARG A 504 -10.25 -10.02 -29.03
N ALA A 505 -10.04 -9.72 -27.75
CA ALA A 505 -10.22 -10.66 -26.65
C ALA A 505 -10.78 -9.96 -25.41
N GLY A 506 -11.75 -10.57 -24.75
CA GLY A 506 -12.32 -10.06 -23.49
C GLY A 506 -11.83 -10.73 -22.21
N GLY A 507 -10.82 -11.62 -22.31
CA GLY A 507 -10.38 -12.48 -21.21
C GLY A 507 -9.24 -11.94 -20.34
N THR A 508 -8.58 -10.87 -20.75
CA THR A 508 -7.33 -10.39 -20.15
C THR A 508 -7.44 -8.90 -19.75
N GLN A 509 -6.85 -8.54 -18.61
CA GLN A 509 -6.89 -7.14 -18.13
C GLN A 509 -5.94 -6.25 -18.95
N GLU A 510 -4.93 -6.84 -19.58
CA GLU A 510 -3.97 -6.21 -20.48
C GLU A 510 -4.66 -5.46 -21.63
N VAL A 511 -5.79 -5.99 -22.11
CA VAL A 511 -6.60 -5.37 -23.16
C VAL A 511 -7.18 -4.02 -22.69
N ILE A 512 -7.54 -3.91 -21.41
CA ILE A 512 -8.09 -2.67 -20.84
C ILE A 512 -6.99 -1.63 -20.71
N TYR A 513 -5.81 -2.00 -20.25
CA TYR A 513 -4.67 -1.07 -20.13
C TYR A 513 -4.21 -0.57 -21.50
N GLU A 514 -4.18 -1.46 -22.50
CA GLU A 514 -3.85 -1.06 -23.86
C GLU A 514 -4.94 -0.15 -24.47
N ALA A 515 -6.23 -0.45 -24.22
CA ALA A 515 -7.32 0.43 -24.62
C ALA A 515 -7.24 1.82 -23.95
N MET A 516 -6.91 1.88 -22.65
CA MET A 516 -6.67 3.15 -21.94
C MET A 516 -5.55 3.95 -22.61
N ARG A 517 -4.42 3.30 -22.91
CA ARG A 517 -3.26 3.91 -23.57
C ARG A 517 -3.63 4.50 -24.93
N GLN A 518 -4.33 3.73 -25.76
CA GLN A 518 -4.72 4.17 -27.11
C GLN A 518 -5.80 5.25 -27.09
N VAL A 519 -6.81 5.14 -26.23
CA VAL A 519 -7.85 6.17 -26.07
C VAL A 519 -7.22 7.50 -25.60
N LEU A 520 -6.35 7.47 -24.60
CA LEU A 520 -5.68 8.69 -24.11
C LEU A 520 -4.74 9.29 -25.15
N ALA A 521 -3.96 8.47 -25.84
CA ALA A 521 -3.11 8.92 -26.94
C ALA A 521 -3.94 9.58 -28.05
N ALA A 522 -5.05 8.95 -28.46
CA ALA A 522 -5.92 9.49 -29.49
C ALA A 522 -6.60 10.80 -29.06
N ARG A 523 -7.05 10.92 -27.79
CA ARG A 523 -7.60 12.18 -27.27
C ARG A 523 -6.56 13.31 -27.28
N ALA A 524 -5.30 13.00 -26.97
CA ALA A 524 -4.21 13.96 -27.04
C ALA A 524 -3.88 14.36 -28.49
N ILE A 525 -3.83 13.40 -29.41
CA ILE A 525 -3.59 13.62 -30.85
C ILE A 525 -4.70 14.47 -31.47
N HIS A 526 -5.96 14.22 -31.12
CA HIS A 526 -7.11 14.90 -31.70
C HIS A 526 -7.58 16.13 -30.90
N ASN A 527 -6.82 16.58 -29.88
CA ASN A 527 -7.13 17.74 -29.05
C ASN A 527 -8.54 17.71 -28.41
N ILE A 528 -9.00 16.53 -27.99
CA ILE A 528 -10.32 16.35 -27.39
C ILE A 528 -10.23 16.53 -25.87
N PHE A 529 -10.37 17.77 -25.41
CA PHE A 529 -10.24 18.12 -23.98
C PHE A 529 -11.56 18.19 -23.22
N ARG A 530 -12.70 18.27 -23.92
CA ARG A 530 -14.02 18.28 -23.27
C ARG A 530 -14.48 16.86 -22.96
N THR A 531 -14.88 16.63 -21.72
CA THR A 531 -15.53 15.41 -21.25
C THR A 531 -16.76 15.81 -20.43
N ASN A 532 -17.87 15.11 -20.64
CA ASN A 532 -19.08 15.35 -19.87
C ASN A 532 -19.10 14.43 -18.65
N GLU A 533 -19.46 14.99 -17.51
CA GLU A 533 -19.69 14.22 -16.29
C GLU A 533 -20.98 13.40 -16.41
N SER A 534 -20.92 12.16 -15.97
CA SER A 534 -22.00 11.18 -16.00
C SER A 534 -22.03 10.41 -14.68
N HIS A 535 -23.19 9.93 -14.28
CA HIS A 535 -23.36 9.06 -13.12
C HIS A 535 -23.32 7.61 -13.57
N LEU A 536 -22.28 6.86 -13.18
CA LEU A 536 -22.22 5.42 -13.37
C LEU A 536 -22.88 4.74 -12.17
N MET A 537 -24.08 4.21 -12.38
CA MET A 537 -24.80 3.40 -11.40
C MET A 537 -24.44 1.93 -11.58
N VAL A 538 -23.91 1.32 -10.51
CA VAL A 538 -23.60 -0.10 -10.41
C VAL A 538 -24.69 -0.78 -9.59
N SER A 539 -25.38 -1.75 -10.19
CA SER A 539 -26.36 -2.60 -9.49
C SER A 539 -25.94 -4.07 -9.47
N SER A 540 -26.73 -4.91 -8.79
CA SER A 540 -26.52 -6.37 -8.80
C SER A 540 -26.85 -7.04 -10.14
N THR A 541 -27.37 -6.29 -11.12
CA THR A 541 -27.80 -6.82 -12.42
C THR A 541 -27.20 -6.07 -13.62
N CYS A 542 -26.92 -4.77 -13.49
CA CYS A 542 -26.46 -3.95 -14.62
C CYS A 542 -25.59 -2.76 -14.20
N LEU A 543 -24.89 -2.18 -15.18
CA LEU A 543 -24.19 -0.89 -15.10
C LEU A 543 -24.96 0.12 -15.97
N ARG A 544 -25.34 1.27 -15.41
CA ARG A 544 -26.07 2.32 -16.15
C ARG A 544 -25.29 3.62 -16.13
N LEU A 545 -25.12 4.22 -17.30
CA LEU A 545 -24.56 5.57 -17.41
C LEU A 545 -25.71 6.56 -17.51
N ILE A 546 -25.86 7.43 -16.51
CA ILE A 546 -26.99 8.35 -16.36
C ILE A 546 -26.49 9.78 -16.53
N ASP A 547 -27.22 10.56 -17.30
CA ASP A 547 -26.98 12.00 -17.41
C ASP A 547 -27.40 12.71 -16.10
N PRO A 548 -26.50 13.42 -15.42
CA PRO A 548 -26.78 13.99 -14.10
C PRO A 548 -27.84 15.09 -14.13
N GLN A 549 -28.01 15.78 -15.26
CA GLN A 549 -28.94 16.91 -15.38
C GLN A 549 -30.35 16.44 -15.74
N THR A 550 -30.46 15.48 -16.66
CA THR A 550 -31.75 15.01 -17.20
C THR A 550 -32.26 13.74 -16.53
N GLN A 551 -31.41 13.05 -15.76
CA GLN A 551 -31.68 11.73 -15.17
C GLN A 551 -32.02 10.65 -16.22
N VAL A 552 -31.68 10.90 -17.49
CA VAL A 552 -31.86 9.94 -18.59
C VAL A 552 -30.70 8.97 -18.61
N THR A 553 -31.01 7.67 -18.66
CA THR A 553 -30.01 6.62 -18.88
C THR A 553 -29.51 6.68 -20.32
N ARG A 554 -28.23 6.97 -20.52
CA ARG A 554 -27.55 7.06 -21.83
C ARG A 554 -27.22 5.68 -22.40
N ILE A 555 -26.78 4.76 -21.56
CA ILE A 555 -26.47 3.37 -21.93
C ILE A 555 -26.60 2.45 -20.72
N THR A 556 -27.00 1.20 -20.95
CA THR A 556 -27.07 0.14 -19.94
C THR A 556 -26.27 -1.07 -20.40
N PHE A 557 -25.40 -1.57 -19.54
CA PHE A 557 -24.65 -2.80 -19.75
C PHE A 557 -25.15 -3.85 -18.76
N GLN A 558 -25.52 -5.05 -19.23
CA GLN A 558 -25.85 -6.13 -18.31
C GLN A 558 -24.57 -6.64 -17.66
N LEU A 559 -24.61 -6.86 -16.34
CA LEU A 559 -23.41 -7.24 -15.59
C LEU A 559 -22.86 -8.61 -16.01
N ARG A 560 -23.73 -9.48 -16.54
CA ARG A 560 -23.37 -10.77 -17.16
C ARG A 560 -22.54 -10.64 -18.44
N ASP A 561 -22.68 -9.53 -19.15
CA ASP A 561 -22.03 -9.29 -20.45
C ASP A 561 -20.69 -8.54 -20.25
N VAL A 562 -20.45 -7.99 -19.06
CA VAL A 562 -19.15 -7.45 -18.64
C VAL A 562 -18.20 -8.61 -18.39
N ARG A 563 -17.24 -8.86 -19.27
CA ARG A 563 -16.30 -9.98 -19.15
C ARG A 563 -15.14 -9.66 -18.22
N GLN A 564 -14.55 -8.48 -18.36
CA GLN A 564 -13.41 -8.04 -17.57
C GLN A 564 -13.52 -6.56 -17.19
N PHE A 565 -12.95 -6.17 -16.06
CA PHE A 565 -12.86 -4.79 -15.61
C PHE A 565 -11.57 -4.56 -14.83
N ALA A 566 -10.99 -3.36 -14.95
CA ALA A 566 -9.73 -3.01 -14.29
C ALA A 566 -9.64 -1.50 -14.03
N ALA A 567 -9.03 -1.15 -12.90
CA ALA A 567 -8.57 0.21 -12.62
C ALA A 567 -7.09 0.33 -13.00
N HIS A 568 -6.64 1.51 -13.42
CA HIS A 568 -5.25 1.72 -13.81
C HIS A 568 -4.33 1.71 -12.58
N GLN A 569 -3.27 0.89 -12.61
CA GLN A 569 -2.38 0.64 -11.46
C GLN A 569 -1.72 1.90 -10.90
N GLU A 570 -1.35 2.85 -11.77
CA GLU A 570 -0.67 4.10 -11.35
C GLU A 570 -1.61 5.31 -11.29
N ASN A 571 -2.84 5.19 -11.80
CA ASN A 571 -3.76 6.32 -11.91
C ASN A 571 -5.15 5.88 -11.48
N GLY A 572 -5.42 5.94 -10.18
CA GLY A 572 -6.71 5.55 -9.58
C GLY A 572 -7.93 6.34 -10.07
N ARG A 573 -7.76 7.33 -10.95
CA ARG A 573 -8.86 7.98 -11.67
C ARG A 573 -9.31 7.17 -12.87
N LEU A 574 -8.41 6.45 -13.54
CA LEU A 574 -8.73 5.72 -14.76
C LEU A 574 -9.28 4.32 -14.45
N MET A 575 -10.38 3.98 -15.08
CA MET A 575 -10.95 2.64 -15.01
C MET A 575 -11.61 2.27 -16.34
N GLY A 576 -11.73 0.97 -16.60
CA GLY A 576 -12.39 0.48 -17.80
C GLY A 576 -12.91 -0.93 -17.66
N PHE A 577 -13.78 -1.31 -18.58
CA PHE A 577 -14.34 -2.65 -18.64
C PHE A 577 -14.61 -3.08 -20.08
N VAL A 578 -14.54 -4.39 -20.30
CA VAL A 578 -14.82 -5.03 -21.59
C VAL A 578 -16.20 -5.67 -21.53
N VAL A 579 -17.03 -5.33 -22.51
CA VAL A 579 -18.37 -5.91 -22.70
C VAL A 579 -18.35 -6.78 -23.94
N GLU A 580 -18.93 -7.97 -23.83
CA GLU A 580 -19.23 -8.83 -24.97
C GLU A 580 -20.56 -8.39 -25.58
N GLY A 581 -20.53 -7.96 -26.85
CA GLY A 581 -21.71 -7.58 -27.61
C GLY A 581 -22.04 -8.62 -28.69
N ARG A 582 -23.34 -8.81 -28.94
CA ARG A 582 -23.84 -9.35 -30.20
C ARG A 582 -24.27 -8.16 -31.06
N ASP A 583 -23.47 -7.88 -32.09
CA ASP A 583 -23.70 -6.98 -33.22
C ASP A 583 -23.92 -5.47 -32.96
N TRP A 584 -22.92 -4.68 -33.35
CA TRP A 584 -23.03 -3.25 -33.69
C TRP A 584 -22.84 -3.00 -35.20
N GLY A 585 -23.14 -4.00 -36.04
CA GLY A 585 -23.09 -3.89 -37.49
C GLY A 585 -24.40 -4.37 -38.09
N ASP A 586 -25.09 -3.48 -38.82
CA ASP A 586 -26.15 -3.88 -39.74
C ASP A 586 -25.57 -4.85 -40.78
N GLY A 587 -26.02 -6.10 -40.77
CA GLY A 587 -25.71 -7.07 -41.80
C GLY A 587 -25.76 -8.50 -41.31
N GLU A 588 -26.75 -9.25 -41.80
CA GLU A 588 -26.99 -10.68 -41.55
C GLU A 588 -25.77 -11.56 -41.91
N GLU A 589 -24.83 -11.79 -40.99
CA GLU A 589 -24.02 -13.02 -40.93
C GLU A 589 -23.68 -13.32 -39.45
N GLU A 590 -23.80 -14.59 -39.06
CA GLU A 590 -23.57 -15.11 -37.70
C GLU A 590 -22.09 -14.89 -37.30
N GLY A 591 -21.79 -13.73 -36.73
CA GLY A 591 -20.42 -13.26 -36.45
C GLY A 591 -19.83 -13.73 -35.12
N ASP A 592 -18.51 -13.88 -35.09
CA ASP A 592 -17.71 -14.13 -33.88
C ASP A 592 -18.03 -13.10 -32.77
N PRO A 593 -17.95 -13.47 -31.46
CA PRO A 593 -18.26 -12.56 -30.37
C PRO A 593 -17.42 -11.28 -30.45
N SER A 594 -18.09 -10.15 -30.58
CA SER A 594 -17.45 -8.83 -30.64
C SER A 594 -17.25 -8.28 -29.22
N PHE A 595 -16.03 -7.90 -28.87
CA PHE A 595 -15.73 -7.30 -27.58
C PHE A 595 -15.52 -5.80 -27.74
N SER A 596 -16.04 -5.00 -26.81
CA SER A 596 -15.82 -3.55 -26.76
C SER A 596 -15.29 -3.14 -25.40
N ALA A 597 -14.16 -2.42 -25.39
CA ALA A 597 -13.60 -1.83 -24.19
C ALA A 597 -14.12 -0.40 -24.01
N PHE A 598 -14.60 -0.07 -22.81
CA PHE A 598 -15.05 1.26 -22.44
C PHE A 598 -14.12 1.83 -21.37
N VAL A 599 -13.63 3.05 -21.59
CA VAL A 599 -12.66 3.72 -20.72
C VAL A 599 -13.28 4.97 -20.09
N PHE A 600 -13.12 5.10 -18.78
CA PHE A 600 -13.67 6.17 -17.97
C PHE A 600 -12.61 6.80 -17.06
N GLU A 601 -12.82 8.07 -16.73
CA GLU A 601 -12.12 8.80 -15.67
C GLU A 601 -13.10 9.05 -14.52
N SER A 602 -12.68 8.77 -13.29
CA SER A 602 -13.42 8.98 -12.06
C SER A 602 -12.69 9.99 -11.17
N ASN A 603 -13.36 10.50 -10.13
CA ASN A 603 -12.76 11.38 -9.14
C ASN A 603 -11.95 10.59 -8.07
N THR A 604 -11.00 9.74 -8.51
CA THR A 604 -10.14 8.85 -7.69
C THR A 604 -10.81 7.59 -7.12
N GLU A 605 -11.89 7.11 -7.74
CA GLU A 605 -12.69 5.98 -7.26
C GLU A 605 -12.59 4.74 -8.17
N GLY A 606 -11.59 4.66 -9.05
CA GLY A 606 -11.48 3.58 -10.04
C GLY A 606 -11.47 2.18 -9.42
N GLU A 607 -10.69 1.99 -8.35
CA GLU A 607 -10.66 0.72 -7.60
C GLU A 607 -11.97 0.44 -6.86
N LYS A 608 -12.61 1.48 -6.30
CA LYS A 608 -13.90 1.35 -5.62
C LYS A 608 -14.99 0.91 -6.60
N ILE A 609 -15.00 1.48 -7.81
CA ILE A 609 -15.93 1.08 -8.89
C ILE A 609 -15.71 -0.40 -9.25
N CYS A 610 -14.45 -0.82 -9.47
CA CYS A 610 -14.12 -2.21 -9.78
C CYS A 610 -14.53 -3.18 -8.66
N TYR A 611 -14.31 -2.80 -7.40
CA TYR A 611 -14.77 -3.57 -6.24
C TYR A 611 -16.30 -3.73 -6.24
N THR A 612 -17.06 -2.65 -6.45
CA THR A 612 -18.52 -2.69 -6.50
C THR A 612 -19.04 -3.54 -7.66
N ILE A 613 -18.36 -3.54 -8.82
CA ILE A 613 -18.69 -4.42 -9.95
C ILE A 613 -18.44 -5.89 -9.60
N SER A 614 -17.32 -6.20 -8.94
CA SER A 614 -17.02 -7.55 -8.43
C SER A 614 -18.10 -8.02 -7.47
N LEU A 615 -18.47 -7.15 -6.53
CA LEU A 615 -19.51 -7.40 -5.56
C LEU A 615 -20.86 -7.67 -6.20
N GLY A 616 -21.22 -6.90 -7.22
CA GLY A 616 -22.43 -7.10 -8.00
C GLY A 616 -22.48 -8.52 -8.59
N LYS A 617 -21.36 -8.99 -9.16
CA LYS A 617 -21.25 -10.34 -9.73
C LYS A 617 -21.34 -11.43 -8.68
N GLU A 618 -20.67 -11.26 -7.54
CA GLU A 618 -20.75 -12.19 -6.40
C GLU A 618 -22.17 -12.30 -5.86
N ILE A 619 -22.89 -11.18 -5.76
CA ILE A 619 -24.31 -11.17 -5.37
C ILE A 619 -25.16 -11.90 -6.41
N THR A 620 -24.94 -11.70 -7.71
CA THR A 620 -25.66 -12.44 -8.76
C THR A 620 -25.42 -13.95 -8.66
N GLU A 621 -24.20 -14.38 -8.32
CA GLU A 621 -23.85 -15.79 -8.17
C GLU A 621 -24.43 -16.39 -6.88
N ALA A 622 -24.27 -15.70 -5.75
CA ALA A 622 -24.77 -16.11 -4.45
C ALA A 622 -26.32 -16.13 -4.39
N LYS A 623 -27.03 -15.33 -5.20
CA LYS A 623 -28.50 -15.42 -5.34
C LYS A 623 -28.99 -16.82 -5.76
N LYS A 624 -28.13 -17.68 -6.32
CA LYS A 624 -28.46 -19.08 -6.66
C LYS A 624 -28.48 -20.00 -5.43
N ASP A 625 -27.89 -19.60 -4.30
CA ASP A 625 -27.88 -20.34 -3.04
C ASP A 625 -28.20 -19.42 -1.83
N PRO A 626 -29.36 -19.57 -1.18
CA PRO A 626 -29.77 -18.70 -0.07
C PRO A 626 -28.83 -18.75 1.15
N VAL A 627 -28.07 -19.84 1.34
CA VAL A 627 -27.09 -19.94 2.45
C VAL A 627 -25.83 -19.13 2.13
N ALA A 628 -25.35 -19.20 0.89
CA ALA A 628 -24.21 -18.42 0.41
C ALA A 628 -24.50 -16.92 0.43
N LEU A 629 -25.70 -16.50 0.02
CA LEU A 629 -26.13 -15.10 0.07
C LEU A 629 -26.15 -14.57 1.52
N ALA A 630 -26.67 -15.35 2.47
CA ALA A 630 -26.73 -14.95 3.88
C ALA A 630 -25.34 -14.86 4.54
N GLN A 631 -24.36 -15.66 4.09
CA GLN A 631 -22.98 -15.56 4.55
C GLN A 631 -22.29 -14.32 3.96
N LEU A 632 -22.45 -14.07 2.66
CA LEU A 632 -21.91 -12.91 1.97
C LEU A 632 -22.42 -11.59 2.58
N MET A 633 -23.71 -11.54 2.94
CA MET A 633 -24.30 -10.37 3.61
C MET A 633 -23.80 -10.17 5.06
N LYS A 634 -23.36 -11.23 5.75
CA LYS A 634 -22.80 -11.12 7.12
C LYS A 634 -21.37 -10.62 7.16
N SER A 635 -20.61 -10.80 6.09
CA SER A 635 -19.20 -10.38 5.99
C SER A 635 -19.02 -8.93 5.54
N MET A 636 -20.09 -8.20 5.20
CA MET A 636 -19.99 -6.83 4.67
C MET A 636 -20.19 -5.75 5.74
N PRO A 637 -19.35 -4.69 5.74
CA PRO A 637 -19.57 -3.51 6.58
C PRO A 637 -20.72 -2.67 6.03
N LEU A 638 -21.74 -2.43 6.87
CA LEU A 638 -22.92 -1.62 6.56
C LEU A 638 -22.79 -0.22 7.18
N THR A 639 -23.30 0.78 6.48
CA THR A 639 -23.57 2.13 7.02
C THR A 639 -24.64 2.09 8.14
N ASN A 640 -24.63 3.09 9.02
CA ASN A 640 -25.52 3.17 10.20
C ASN A 640 -27.03 3.18 9.88
N ASP A 641 -27.41 3.45 8.63
CA ASP A 641 -28.78 3.41 8.11
C ASP A 641 -29.11 2.13 7.33
N GLY A 642 -28.18 1.17 7.26
CA GLY A 642 -28.38 -0.16 6.68
C GLY A 642 -28.58 -0.16 5.15
N LYS A 643 -28.23 0.92 4.47
CA LYS A 643 -28.54 1.13 3.03
C LYS A 643 -27.32 1.12 2.11
N PHE A 644 -26.11 1.32 2.62
CA PHE A 644 -24.89 1.43 1.79
C PHE A 644 -23.65 0.77 2.41
N LEU A 645 -22.67 0.46 1.56
CA LEU A 645 -21.33 -0.01 1.94
C LEU A 645 -20.46 1.14 2.46
N LEU A 646 -19.73 0.90 3.55
CA LEU A 646 -18.63 1.77 4.00
C LEU A 646 -17.33 1.29 3.35
N LEU A 647 -16.73 2.10 2.48
CA LEU A 647 -15.33 1.93 2.05
C LEU A 647 -14.53 3.05 2.71
N ASP A 648 -13.96 2.77 3.88
CA ASP A 648 -13.23 3.77 4.68
C ASP A 648 -12.07 4.39 3.91
N ASN A 649 -11.98 5.72 4.03
CA ASN A 649 -10.83 6.53 3.67
C ASN A 649 -9.83 6.45 4.84
N GLU A 650 -8.70 5.78 4.66
CA GLU A 650 -7.54 6.00 5.53
C GLU A 650 -6.30 6.33 4.70
N ALA A 651 -5.96 7.62 4.70
CA ALA A 651 -4.61 8.10 4.43
C ALA A 651 -4.26 9.13 5.51
N GLY A 652 -3.21 8.84 6.28
CA GLY A 652 -2.34 9.84 6.93
C GLY A 652 -2.91 10.53 8.17
N GLY A 653 -2.33 10.23 9.33
CA GLY A 653 -2.77 10.73 10.61
C GLY A 653 -2.41 12.18 10.93
N ALA A 654 -3.00 12.66 12.03
CA ALA A 654 -2.36 13.54 12.99
C ALA A 654 -3.18 13.49 14.28
N GLU A 655 -2.55 12.98 15.35
CA GLU A 655 -2.94 13.30 16.71
C GLU A 655 -2.99 14.82 16.87
N ASN A 656 -4.08 15.35 17.39
CA ASN A 656 -4.01 16.51 18.29
C ASN A 656 -5.23 16.56 19.21
N GLY A 657 -4.93 16.27 20.47
CA GLY A 657 -5.42 16.87 21.71
C GLY A 657 -6.75 17.63 21.71
N ALA A 658 -7.66 17.08 22.52
CA ALA A 658 -8.46 17.78 23.53
C ALA A 658 -8.86 19.25 23.27
N GLY A 659 -10.14 19.46 23.03
CA GLY A 659 -10.82 20.74 23.19
C GLY A 659 -12.28 20.53 23.57
N HIS A 660 -12.59 20.68 24.86
CA HIS A 660 -13.96 20.86 25.34
C HIS A 660 -14.50 22.16 24.73
N GLU A 661 -15.55 22.09 23.92
CA GLU A 661 -16.34 23.26 23.53
C GLU A 661 -17.35 23.56 24.65
N GLU A 662 -17.05 24.59 25.44
CA GLU A 662 -18.07 25.38 26.12
C GLU A 662 -18.66 26.37 25.13
N LEU A 663 -19.98 26.26 24.96
CA LEU A 663 -20.85 27.23 24.30
C LEU A 663 -20.82 28.55 25.08
N GLU A 664 -20.43 29.65 24.44
CA GLU A 664 -20.93 30.98 24.81
C GLU A 664 -20.89 32.00 23.66
N SER A 665 -22.10 32.47 23.32
CA SER A 665 -22.52 33.82 22.92
C SER A 665 -21.91 34.56 21.70
N GLU A 666 -22.81 34.78 20.73
CA GLU A 666 -23.14 36.05 20.04
C GLU A 666 -22.01 37.00 19.58
N ALA A 667 -21.86 37.13 18.27
CA ALA A 667 -22.09 38.36 17.48
C ALA A 667 -21.97 38.09 15.98
#